data_AF-A0A2S1ZRB9-F1
#
_entry.id   AF-A0A2S1ZRB9-F1
#
_cell.length_a   1.000
_cell.length_b   1.000
_cell.length_c   1.000
_cell.angle_alpha   90.00
_cell.angle_beta   90.00
_cell.angle_gamma   90.00
#
_symmetry.space_group_name_H-M   'P 1'
#
loop_
_entity.id
_entity.type
_entity.pdbx_description
1 polymer ?
#
loop_
_entity_poly.entity_id
_entity_poly.type
_entity_poly.pdbx_seq_one_letter_code
_entity_poly.pdbx_strand_id
1 'polypeptide(L)'
;MAMEALTFEQIKPGISRKRVADLQKKVNAIFCDFEFDQSDKDKPFLDFDEESLREKSKLMATISQKAKEKGIEDAVEMAYELEAKKLSPRLVQSALSVFLTHNEEARRLGVVVPPLALQSKFRRGERRAHRPHPVTAETLYGPGLIAYFREDYDLNDHHNHWHDVFPVPGIDDDSGGKKRRIQRQGELFLYMHCQMLARYNAESLAWGLDELSPFSNYDEIVKISYNPPSGLLELYSPRPANRGWFDINNPMIPGNTISPKRDLVKYRKNIFEDIEKGRFLTVDDSNVAGEYPLTEDNSMNTVGFVIEALNAELQEVADGVKPDRTLYGSLHNTGHNKFAEIGYTTANPLYGVMGYVAAAVRDHVFWRWHRHIDDFRRIIGSKYTHSLLTYKADAEICNLCIQPQNPSSNTPAGGVATYLCPPDIGLNEVNAKLRHEPYKWDITVKSTLPKSPTVTCPQVFTVRLFIVLETLIQDRNAWIEMDKFTVSLDKQQDTFTRMDLESAVARKVRPFKSDSRCSCGWPQNLMLPVGKPDGLAYVAFAMLTNDELGQDSETHSLSFCGVENDDYPDPRCMGYPFNKVWESRANSDASVESIVENQPHIKLSRFKIYRYIKTEVGEDEQKAGDLVHAFHTWMNVLEGKKGS
;
A
#
# COMPACT_ATOMS: atom_id res chain seq x y z
N MET A 1 13.31 -23.36 -9.84
CA MET A 1 12.62 -24.62 -10.19
C MET A 1 11.14 -24.28 -10.25
N ALA A 2 10.30 -24.66 -11.22
CA ALA A 2 10.48 -25.21 -12.55
C ALA A 2 9.50 -24.42 -13.46
N MET A 3 9.90 -24.16 -14.70
CA MET A 3 9.17 -23.35 -15.65
C MET A 3 8.13 -24.19 -16.41
N GLU A 4 7.34 -24.99 -15.71
CA GLU A 4 6.34 -25.84 -16.34
C GLU A 4 4.96 -25.60 -15.70
N ALA A 5 4.04 -25.16 -16.55
CA ALA A 5 2.60 -25.07 -16.31
C ALA A 5 2.13 -24.03 -15.25
N LEU A 6 2.29 -22.74 -15.55
CA LEU A 6 1.17 -21.81 -15.24
C LEU A 6 0.02 -22.20 -16.16
N THR A 7 -0.91 -22.97 -15.63
CA THR A 7 -2.02 -23.59 -16.35
C THR A 7 -2.91 -22.54 -17.01
N PHE A 8 -2.86 -22.52 -18.34
CA PHE A 8 -3.64 -21.77 -19.30
C PHE A 8 -5.13 -22.22 -19.38
N GLU A 9 -5.74 -22.60 -18.26
CA GLU A 9 -7.13 -23.06 -18.25
C GLU A 9 -8.07 -21.94 -17.82
N GLN A 10 -8.41 -21.07 -18.77
CA GLN A 10 -9.70 -20.36 -18.91
C GLN A 10 -9.62 -19.26 -20.00
N ILE A 11 -9.11 -19.60 -21.19
CA ILE A 11 -9.22 -18.69 -22.34
C ILE A 11 -10.64 -18.78 -22.90
N LYS A 12 -11.38 -17.66 -22.91
CA LYS A 12 -12.71 -17.55 -23.54
C LYS A 12 -12.66 -18.10 -24.99
N PRO A 13 -13.67 -18.85 -25.46
CA PRO A 13 -13.69 -19.39 -26.82
C PRO A 13 -13.49 -18.27 -27.85
N GLY A 14 -12.49 -18.39 -28.73
CA GLY A 14 -12.24 -17.45 -29.84
C GLY A 14 -10.96 -16.60 -29.76
N ILE A 15 -10.19 -16.65 -28.67
CA ILE A 15 -8.89 -15.95 -28.57
C ILE A 15 -7.76 -16.90 -29.02
N SER A 16 -6.95 -16.48 -30.00
CA SER A 16 -5.78 -17.24 -30.44
C SER A 16 -4.74 -17.33 -29.31
N ARG A 17 -4.49 -18.54 -28.79
CA ARG A 17 -3.47 -18.80 -27.75
C ARG A 17 -2.08 -18.27 -28.13
N LYS A 18 -1.74 -18.38 -29.42
CA LYS A 18 -0.47 -17.89 -29.97
C LYS A 18 -0.36 -16.36 -29.88
N ARG A 19 -1.45 -15.64 -30.17
CA ARG A 19 -1.54 -14.18 -30.10
C ARG A 19 -1.19 -13.66 -28.69
N VAL A 20 -1.82 -14.22 -27.66
CA VAL A 20 -1.59 -13.82 -26.26
C VAL A 20 -0.16 -14.15 -25.82
N ALA A 21 0.34 -15.33 -26.18
CA ALA A 21 1.70 -15.73 -25.84
C ALA A 21 2.77 -14.82 -26.47
N ASP A 22 2.60 -14.45 -27.75
CA ASP A 22 3.53 -13.56 -28.46
C ASP A 22 3.53 -12.14 -27.85
N LEU A 23 2.33 -11.62 -27.49
CA LEU A 23 2.18 -10.35 -26.77
C LEU A 23 2.87 -10.38 -25.40
N GLN A 24 2.54 -11.37 -24.57
CA GLN A 24 3.12 -11.50 -23.24
C GLN A 24 4.65 -11.68 -23.30
N LYS A 25 5.17 -12.35 -24.33
CA LYS A 25 6.61 -12.48 -24.54
C LYS A 25 7.28 -11.12 -24.78
N LYS A 26 6.66 -10.22 -25.55
CA LYS A 26 7.19 -8.86 -25.75
C LYS A 26 7.12 -8.04 -24.49
N VAL A 27 6.02 -8.11 -23.74
CA VAL A 27 5.91 -7.48 -22.42
C VAL A 27 7.02 -8.00 -21.50
N ASN A 28 7.22 -9.32 -21.43
CA ASN A 28 8.31 -9.90 -20.63
C ASN A 28 9.69 -9.43 -21.11
N ALA A 29 9.92 -9.22 -22.41
CA ALA A 29 11.19 -8.69 -22.89
C ALA A 29 11.46 -7.26 -22.40
N ILE A 30 10.42 -6.40 -22.36
CA ILE A 30 10.52 -5.01 -21.85
C ILE A 30 10.86 -5.00 -20.35
N PHE A 31 10.21 -5.87 -19.56
CA PHE A 31 10.32 -5.84 -18.11
C PHE A 31 11.43 -6.74 -17.54
N CYS A 32 11.67 -7.92 -18.12
CA CYS A 32 12.49 -9.00 -17.52
C CYS A 32 13.90 -9.13 -18.15
N ASP A 33 14.03 -8.89 -19.46
CA ASP A 33 15.25 -9.22 -20.22
C ASP A 33 16.19 -8.01 -20.41
N PHE A 34 15.82 -6.85 -19.88
CA PHE A 34 16.48 -5.58 -20.15
C PHE A 34 17.74 -5.31 -19.29
N GLU A 35 18.76 -4.66 -19.87
CA GLU A 35 19.98 -4.21 -19.18
C GLU A 35 20.04 -2.68 -19.04
N PHE A 36 20.14 -2.18 -17.80
CA PHE A 36 20.35 -0.76 -17.50
C PHE A 36 21.49 -0.15 -18.32
N ASP A 37 21.18 0.82 -19.19
CA ASP A 37 22.13 1.55 -20.03
C ASP A 37 22.44 2.95 -19.46
N GLN A 38 23.49 3.59 -19.99
CA GLN A 38 23.99 4.91 -19.65
C GLN A 38 22.94 6.03 -19.79
N SER A 39 21.92 5.87 -20.65
CA SER A 39 20.85 6.86 -20.82
C SER A 39 20.04 7.13 -19.54
N ASP A 40 19.85 6.12 -18.68
CA ASP A 40 19.20 6.27 -17.36
C ASP A 40 20.09 7.03 -16.36
N LYS A 41 21.40 7.17 -16.63
CA LYS A 41 22.31 7.97 -15.81
C LYS A 41 22.37 9.44 -16.27
N ASP A 42 22.18 9.67 -17.57
CA ASP A 42 22.26 11.02 -18.16
C ASP A 42 20.97 11.83 -17.94
N LYS A 43 19.80 11.17 -18.01
CA LYS A 43 18.49 11.76 -17.63
C LYS A 43 17.63 10.72 -16.87
N PRO A 44 17.88 10.53 -15.57
CA PRO A 44 17.16 9.54 -14.78
C PRO A 44 15.68 9.88 -14.63
N PHE A 45 14.82 8.92 -14.94
CA PHE A 45 13.39 8.97 -14.63
C PHE A 45 13.15 8.64 -13.16
N LEU A 46 12.46 9.53 -12.43
CA LEU A 46 12.02 9.31 -11.05
C LEU A 46 10.48 9.27 -11.01
N ASP A 47 9.92 8.32 -10.26
CA ASP A 47 8.46 8.12 -10.26
C ASP A 47 7.68 9.30 -9.66
N PHE A 48 8.36 10.16 -8.89
CA PHE A 48 7.78 11.29 -8.15
C PHE A 48 8.20 12.65 -8.71
N ASP A 49 9.11 12.70 -9.70
CA ASP A 49 9.56 13.96 -10.29
C ASP A 49 8.53 14.54 -11.27
N GLU A 50 8.33 15.85 -11.25
CA GLU A 50 7.26 16.50 -12.01
C GLU A 50 7.51 16.45 -13.53
N GLU A 51 8.76 16.56 -13.96
CA GLU A 51 9.12 16.40 -15.37
C GLU A 51 8.92 14.96 -15.82
N SER A 52 9.40 14.00 -15.04
CA SER A 52 9.21 12.57 -15.25
C SER A 52 7.72 12.20 -15.36
N LEU A 53 6.87 12.70 -14.46
CA LEU A 53 5.43 12.48 -14.48
C LEU A 53 4.75 13.06 -15.75
N ARG A 54 5.20 14.23 -16.22
CA ARG A 54 4.74 14.81 -17.49
C ARG A 54 5.14 13.95 -18.68
N GLU A 55 6.38 13.46 -18.72
CA GLU A 55 6.86 12.56 -19.77
C GLU A 55 6.09 11.23 -19.76
N LYS A 56 5.85 10.66 -18.57
CA LYS A 56 5.01 9.46 -18.38
C LYS A 56 3.62 9.70 -18.94
N SER A 57 2.96 10.80 -18.59
CA SER A 57 1.62 11.12 -19.10
C SER A 57 1.58 11.21 -20.63
N LYS A 58 2.58 11.84 -21.26
CA LYS A 58 2.64 11.95 -22.73
C LYS A 58 2.84 10.60 -23.40
N LEU A 59 3.71 9.76 -22.84
CA LEU A 59 3.95 8.42 -23.37
C LEU A 59 2.72 7.53 -23.20
N MET A 60 2.03 7.59 -22.05
CA MET A 60 0.77 6.90 -21.82
C MET A 60 -0.28 7.27 -22.88
N ALA A 61 -0.48 8.56 -23.13
CA ALA A 61 -1.41 9.02 -24.18
C ALA A 61 -1.03 8.50 -25.57
N THR A 62 0.27 8.47 -25.88
CA THR A 62 0.78 7.95 -27.16
C THR A 62 0.52 6.44 -27.31
N ILE A 63 0.78 5.65 -26.27
CA ILE A 63 0.51 4.19 -26.26
C ILE A 63 -0.99 3.93 -26.40
N SER A 64 -1.81 4.66 -25.63
CA SER A 64 -3.27 4.55 -25.68
C SER A 64 -3.84 4.91 -27.05
N GLN A 65 -3.36 5.99 -27.67
CA GLN A 65 -3.77 6.38 -29.02
C GLN A 65 -3.38 5.31 -30.04
N LYS A 66 -2.14 4.81 -29.98
CA LYS A 66 -1.67 3.74 -30.86
C LYS A 66 -2.54 2.48 -30.74
N ALA A 67 -2.90 2.10 -29.52
CA ALA A 67 -3.78 0.96 -29.26
C ALA A 67 -5.17 1.16 -29.87
N LYS A 68 -5.74 2.36 -29.77
CA LYS A 68 -7.03 2.71 -30.38
C LYS A 68 -6.98 2.65 -31.92
N GLU A 69 -5.90 3.15 -32.52
CA GLU A 69 -5.76 3.23 -33.98
C GLU A 69 -5.40 1.90 -34.64
N LYS A 70 -4.54 1.10 -33.99
CA LYS A 70 -3.91 -0.07 -34.62
C LYS A 70 -4.01 -1.37 -33.81
N GLY A 71 -4.60 -1.34 -32.62
CA GLY A 71 -4.68 -2.49 -31.72
C GLY A 71 -3.52 -2.57 -30.74
N ILE A 72 -3.70 -3.38 -29.70
CA ILE A 72 -2.74 -3.47 -28.59
C ILE A 72 -1.38 -4.04 -28.99
N GLU A 73 -1.31 -4.89 -30.02
CA GLU A 73 -0.07 -5.47 -30.54
C GLU A 73 0.88 -4.39 -31.02
N ASP A 74 0.33 -3.45 -31.78
CA ASP A 74 1.05 -2.30 -32.33
C ASP A 74 1.48 -1.32 -31.24
N ALA A 75 0.71 -1.21 -30.16
CA ALA A 75 1.05 -0.38 -29.00
C ALA A 75 2.18 -0.99 -28.17
N VAL A 76 2.11 -2.30 -27.90
CA VAL A 76 3.19 -3.04 -27.21
C VAL A 76 4.45 -3.08 -28.07
N GLU A 77 4.32 -3.25 -29.39
CA GLU A 77 5.47 -3.18 -30.30
C GLU A 77 6.10 -1.79 -30.31
N MET A 78 5.29 -0.73 -30.34
CA MET A 78 5.79 0.63 -30.22
C MET A 78 6.56 0.83 -28.91
N ALA A 79 6.03 0.36 -27.77
CA ALA A 79 6.72 0.46 -26.49
C ALA A 79 8.07 -0.29 -26.52
N TYR A 80 8.07 -1.51 -27.07
CA TYR A 80 9.28 -2.31 -27.27
C TYR A 80 10.32 -1.59 -28.14
N GLU A 81 9.90 -0.98 -29.25
CA GLU A 81 10.78 -0.20 -30.12
C GLU A 81 11.30 1.09 -29.47
N LEU A 82 10.47 1.80 -28.70
CA LEU A 82 10.84 3.06 -28.04
C LEU A 82 11.90 2.82 -26.97
N GLU A 83 11.78 1.73 -26.22
CA GLU A 83 12.81 1.28 -25.28
C GLU A 83 14.11 0.95 -26.01
N ALA A 84 14.03 0.20 -27.12
CA ALA A 84 15.20 -0.11 -27.95
C ALA A 84 15.85 1.12 -28.60
N LYS A 85 15.09 2.21 -28.80
CA LYS A 85 15.55 3.49 -29.38
C LYS A 85 16.10 4.48 -28.33
N LYS A 86 16.46 4.01 -27.13
CA LYS A 86 17.10 4.76 -26.03
C LYS A 86 16.24 5.78 -25.28
N LEU A 87 14.91 5.66 -25.32
CA LEU A 87 14.10 6.33 -24.30
C LEU A 87 14.41 5.68 -22.93
N SER A 88 14.28 6.41 -21.81
CA SER A 88 14.51 5.83 -20.48
C SER A 88 13.66 4.55 -20.31
N PRO A 89 14.29 3.39 -20.08
CA PRO A 89 13.58 2.13 -19.86
C PRO A 89 12.60 2.21 -18.69
N ARG A 90 12.96 2.94 -17.64
CA ARG A 90 12.07 3.19 -16.50
C ARG A 90 10.81 3.96 -16.93
N LEU A 91 10.95 4.97 -17.79
CA LEU A 91 9.81 5.70 -18.33
C LEU A 91 8.90 4.79 -19.16
N VAL A 92 9.46 3.96 -20.06
CA VAL A 92 8.68 3.02 -20.88
C VAL A 92 7.95 2.01 -20.00
N GLN A 93 8.66 1.36 -19.08
CA GLN A 93 8.07 0.39 -18.16
C GLN A 93 6.97 1.02 -17.29
N SER A 94 7.20 2.22 -16.76
CA SER A 94 6.22 2.92 -15.91
C SER A 94 4.96 3.33 -16.70
N ALA A 95 5.11 3.79 -17.95
CA ALA A 95 3.95 4.11 -18.80
C ALA A 95 3.20 2.86 -19.27
N LEU A 96 3.93 1.81 -19.70
CA LEU A 96 3.34 0.56 -20.15
C LEU A 96 2.65 -0.21 -19.02
N SER A 97 3.19 -0.16 -17.79
CA SER A 97 2.57 -0.79 -16.62
C SER A 97 1.16 -0.26 -16.37
N VAL A 98 1.00 1.06 -16.36
CA VAL A 98 -0.30 1.72 -16.20
C VAL A 98 -1.22 1.40 -17.39
N PHE A 99 -0.71 1.44 -18.62
CA PHE A 99 -1.51 1.09 -19.80
C PHE A 99 -2.06 -0.35 -19.71
N LEU A 100 -1.23 -1.35 -19.41
CA LEU A 100 -1.65 -2.75 -19.28
C LEU A 100 -2.58 -3.00 -18.07
N THR A 101 -2.48 -2.17 -17.03
CA THR A 101 -3.34 -2.23 -15.84
C THR A 101 -4.75 -1.72 -16.12
N HIS A 102 -4.91 -0.77 -17.06
CA HIS A 102 -6.19 -0.10 -17.28
C HIS A 102 -6.85 -0.40 -18.62
N ASN A 103 -6.09 -0.80 -19.65
CA ASN A 103 -6.65 -1.09 -20.97
C ASN A 103 -7.57 -2.31 -20.95
N GLU A 104 -8.82 -2.14 -21.40
CA GLU A 104 -9.83 -3.21 -21.40
C GLU A 104 -9.44 -4.43 -22.23
N GLU A 105 -8.83 -4.23 -23.41
CA GLU A 105 -8.43 -5.35 -24.26
C GLU A 105 -7.26 -6.13 -23.66
N ALA A 106 -6.26 -5.45 -23.10
CA ALA A 106 -5.14 -6.08 -22.40
C ALA A 106 -5.63 -6.97 -21.24
N ARG A 107 -6.55 -6.45 -20.41
CA ARG A 107 -7.19 -7.18 -19.30
C ARG A 107 -8.02 -8.36 -19.81
N ARG A 108 -8.82 -8.15 -20.86
CA ARG A 108 -9.63 -9.22 -21.49
C ARG A 108 -8.77 -10.36 -22.05
N LEU A 109 -7.58 -10.04 -22.57
CA LEU A 109 -6.63 -11.02 -23.10
C LEU A 109 -5.73 -11.64 -22.03
N GLY A 110 -5.73 -11.10 -20.82
CA GLY A 110 -4.87 -11.56 -19.72
C GLY A 110 -3.40 -11.23 -19.92
N VAL A 111 -3.10 -10.17 -20.68
CA VAL A 111 -1.73 -9.67 -20.84
C VAL A 111 -1.43 -8.80 -19.63
N VAL A 112 -0.48 -9.23 -18.80
CA VAL A 112 -0.21 -8.63 -17.50
C VAL A 112 1.24 -8.17 -17.38
N VAL A 113 1.44 -7.15 -16.56
CA VAL A 113 2.78 -6.76 -16.11
C VAL A 113 3.37 -7.93 -15.31
N PRO A 114 4.59 -8.38 -15.63
CA PRO A 114 5.21 -9.45 -14.86
C PRO A 114 5.45 -8.97 -13.42
N PRO A 115 5.29 -9.85 -12.41
CA PRO A 115 5.57 -9.50 -11.01
C PRO A 115 6.98 -8.93 -10.84
N LEU A 116 7.18 -8.05 -9.86
CA LEU A 116 8.49 -7.42 -9.61
C LEU A 116 9.62 -8.45 -9.55
N ALA A 117 9.38 -9.64 -8.98
CA ALA A 117 10.33 -10.75 -8.87
C ALA A 117 10.95 -11.20 -10.20
N LEU A 118 10.22 -11.02 -11.31
CA LEU A 118 10.70 -11.40 -12.65
C LEU A 118 11.34 -10.24 -13.40
N GLN A 119 11.13 -9.00 -12.95
CA GLN A 119 11.65 -7.82 -13.62
C GLN A 119 13.17 -7.72 -13.44
N SER A 120 13.86 -7.18 -14.45
CA SER A 120 15.33 -7.04 -14.45
C SER A 120 15.86 -6.25 -13.24
N LYS A 121 15.03 -5.33 -12.72
CA LYS A 121 15.25 -4.54 -11.50
C LYS A 121 15.38 -5.38 -10.23
N PHE A 122 14.80 -6.58 -10.18
CA PHE A 122 14.91 -7.50 -9.04
C PHE A 122 15.74 -8.75 -9.38
N ARG A 123 15.71 -9.23 -10.63
CA ARG A 123 16.46 -10.42 -11.08
C ARG A 123 17.99 -10.27 -11.12
N ARG A 124 18.54 -9.05 -11.25
CA ARG A 124 20.01 -8.88 -11.34
C ARG A 124 20.77 -9.41 -10.12
N GLY A 125 20.12 -9.52 -8.97
CA GLY A 125 20.68 -10.17 -7.79
C GLY A 125 21.15 -11.60 -8.08
N GLU A 126 20.47 -12.37 -8.95
CA GLU A 126 20.79 -13.79 -9.21
C GLU A 126 22.12 -13.99 -9.94
N ARG A 127 22.63 -12.97 -10.63
CA ARG A 127 23.87 -13.07 -11.46
C ARG A 127 25.15 -12.81 -10.67
N ARG A 128 25.07 -12.29 -9.44
CA ARG A 128 26.20 -12.20 -8.50
C ARG A 128 25.88 -13.08 -7.29
N ALA A 129 26.89 -13.60 -6.62
CA ALA A 129 26.66 -14.35 -5.37
C ALA A 129 25.86 -13.44 -4.42
N HIS A 130 24.56 -13.69 -4.25
CA HIS A 130 23.73 -13.05 -3.24
C HIS A 130 24.43 -13.27 -1.91
N ARG A 131 25.00 -12.20 -1.35
CA ARG A 131 25.62 -12.28 -0.03
C ARG A 131 24.53 -11.92 0.98
N PRO A 132 24.41 -12.68 2.07
CA PRO A 132 23.58 -12.26 3.19
C PRO A 132 23.94 -10.83 3.58
N HIS A 133 22.94 -9.99 3.82
CA HIS A 133 23.20 -8.65 4.32
C HIS A 133 23.93 -8.79 5.67
N PRO A 134 25.14 -8.23 5.85
CA PRO A 134 25.89 -8.44 7.08
C PRO A 134 25.06 -7.98 8.29
N VAL A 135 25.00 -8.83 9.31
CA VAL A 135 24.47 -8.46 10.61
C VAL A 135 25.44 -7.45 11.22
N THR A 136 25.08 -6.18 11.12
CA THR A 136 25.78 -5.03 11.69
C THR A 136 25.02 -4.51 12.92
N ALA A 137 25.65 -3.62 13.69
CA ALA A 137 24.94 -2.91 14.74
C ALA A 137 23.64 -2.27 14.18
N GLU A 138 23.70 -1.58 13.02
CA GLU A 138 22.55 -0.95 12.38
C GLU A 138 21.38 -1.92 12.09
N THR A 139 21.66 -3.17 11.73
CA THR A 139 20.62 -4.19 11.49
C THR A 139 20.05 -4.80 12.78
N LEU A 140 20.67 -4.52 13.94
CA LEU A 140 20.33 -5.06 15.25
C LEU A 140 19.73 -4.01 16.20
N TYR A 141 19.54 -2.77 15.76
CA TYR A 141 18.87 -1.74 16.56
C TYR A 141 17.94 -0.86 15.71
N GLY A 142 17.00 -0.22 16.41
CA GLY A 142 16.12 0.78 15.82
C GLY A 142 15.39 0.25 14.58
N PRO A 143 15.35 1.01 13.48
CA PRO A 143 14.66 0.57 12.27
C PRO A 143 15.23 -0.70 11.64
N GLY A 144 16.46 -1.13 11.94
CA GLY A 144 17.03 -2.37 11.40
C GLY A 144 16.33 -3.64 11.89
N LEU A 145 15.74 -3.61 13.09
CA LEU A 145 15.03 -4.76 13.69
C LEU A 145 13.80 -5.18 12.89
N ILE A 146 13.16 -4.23 12.21
CA ILE A 146 11.94 -4.46 11.42
C ILE A 146 12.21 -4.37 9.92
N ALA A 147 13.46 -4.57 9.49
CA ALA A 147 13.80 -4.64 8.08
C ALA A 147 13.04 -5.76 7.35
N TYR A 148 12.76 -6.90 8.01
CA TYR A 148 11.94 -7.98 7.44
C TYR A 148 10.55 -7.51 6.99
N PHE A 149 9.99 -6.47 7.63
CA PHE A 149 8.71 -5.90 7.26
C PHE A 149 8.88 -4.92 6.10
N ARG A 150 9.82 -3.97 6.22
CA ARG A 150 10.07 -2.95 5.18
C ARG A 150 10.56 -3.53 3.85
N GLU A 151 11.32 -4.59 3.93
CA GLU A 151 12.01 -5.23 2.80
C GLU A 151 11.33 -6.53 2.34
N ASP A 152 10.16 -6.85 2.90
CA ASP A 152 9.29 -7.91 2.38
C ASP A 152 8.94 -7.60 0.91
N TYR A 153 9.13 -8.61 0.06
CA TYR A 153 8.91 -8.47 -1.37
C TYR A 153 7.46 -8.12 -1.67
N ASP A 154 6.52 -8.85 -1.08
CA ASP A 154 5.10 -8.73 -1.37
C ASP A 154 4.57 -7.35 -0.96
N LEU A 155 5.10 -6.75 0.11
CA LEU A 155 4.77 -5.38 0.53
C LEU A 155 5.21 -4.34 -0.50
N ASN A 156 6.43 -4.46 -1.01
CA ASN A 156 6.94 -3.53 -2.02
C ASN A 156 6.20 -3.69 -3.35
N ASP A 157 5.85 -4.92 -3.72
CA ASP A 157 5.01 -5.24 -4.88
C ASP A 157 3.58 -4.69 -4.73
N HIS A 158 3.00 -4.74 -3.52
CA HIS A 158 1.70 -4.11 -3.22
C HIS A 158 1.75 -2.61 -3.47
N HIS A 159 2.73 -1.92 -2.88
CA HIS A 159 2.88 -0.47 -3.00
C HIS A 159 3.10 -0.06 -4.46
N ASN A 160 3.94 -0.79 -5.20
CA ASN A 160 4.12 -0.56 -6.63
C ASN A 160 2.81 -0.69 -7.41
N HIS A 161 2.10 -1.79 -7.21
CA HIS A 161 0.89 -2.07 -7.96
C HIS A 161 -0.26 -1.12 -7.59
N TRP A 162 -0.36 -0.69 -6.32
CA TRP A 162 -1.34 0.32 -5.90
C TRP A 162 -1.17 1.62 -6.70
N HIS A 163 0.07 2.08 -6.91
CA HIS A 163 0.35 3.27 -7.73
C HIS A 163 0.22 3.04 -9.24
N ASP A 164 0.19 1.80 -9.72
CA ASP A 164 -0.20 1.48 -11.11
C ASP A 164 -1.73 1.53 -11.29
N VAL A 165 -2.49 1.11 -10.27
CA VAL A 165 -3.96 1.21 -10.23
C VAL A 165 -4.42 2.67 -10.04
N PHE A 166 -3.73 3.43 -9.18
CA PHE A 166 -4.04 4.83 -8.85
C PHE A 166 -2.90 5.77 -9.25
N PRO A 167 -2.62 5.96 -10.55
CA PRO A 167 -1.46 6.71 -11.01
C PRO A 167 -1.64 8.22 -10.82
N VAL A 168 -0.59 8.89 -10.34
CA VAL A 168 -0.56 10.36 -10.15
C VAL A 168 -0.93 11.15 -11.42
N PRO A 169 -0.43 10.81 -12.63
CA PRO A 169 -0.80 11.52 -13.85
C PRO A 169 -2.26 11.33 -14.30
N GLY A 170 -2.99 10.39 -13.70
CA GLY A 170 -4.29 9.95 -14.16
C GLY A 170 -4.21 9.04 -15.39
N ILE A 171 -5.37 8.52 -15.81
CA ILE A 171 -5.53 7.60 -16.94
C ILE A 171 -6.34 8.31 -18.01
N ASP A 172 -5.98 8.19 -19.28
CA ASP A 172 -6.78 8.79 -20.36
C ASP A 172 -8.12 8.06 -20.51
N ASP A 173 -9.19 8.80 -20.76
CA ASP A 173 -10.49 8.23 -21.05
C ASP A 173 -10.54 7.58 -22.45
N ASP A 174 -11.59 6.81 -22.69
CA ASP A 174 -11.80 6.14 -23.99
C ASP A 174 -12.00 7.14 -25.14
N SER A 175 -12.38 8.38 -24.83
CA SER A 175 -12.53 9.47 -25.82
C SER A 175 -11.19 10.11 -26.23
N GLY A 176 -10.12 9.91 -25.44
CA GLY A 176 -8.77 10.37 -25.76
C GLY A 176 -8.53 11.86 -25.54
N GLY A 177 -9.37 12.50 -24.72
CA GLY A 177 -9.35 13.96 -24.52
C GLY A 177 -9.44 14.44 -23.08
N LYS A 178 -9.82 13.57 -22.13
CA LYS A 178 -9.88 13.89 -20.69
C LYS A 178 -9.29 12.74 -19.87
N LYS A 179 -8.86 13.02 -18.65
CA LYS A 179 -8.54 11.95 -17.69
C LYS A 179 -9.81 11.30 -17.16
N ARG A 180 -9.81 9.96 -17.09
CA ARG A 180 -10.82 9.16 -16.39
C ARG A 180 -10.76 9.50 -14.90
N ARG A 181 -11.91 9.85 -14.33
CA ARG A 181 -12.03 10.15 -12.90
C ARG A 181 -12.13 8.85 -12.10
N ILE A 182 -11.25 8.70 -11.11
CA ILE A 182 -11.31 7.61 -10.13
C ILE A 182 -11.96 8.14 -8.85
N GLN A 183 -13.03 7.49 -8.39
CA GLN A 183 -13.77 7.97 -7.24
C GLN A 183 -12.91 7.88 -5.98
N ARG A 184 -12.84 8.98 -5.22
CA ARG A 184 -12.18 9.04 -3.89
C ARG A 184 -10.70 8.62 -3.88
N GLN A 185 -9.97 8.73 -5.00
CA GLN A 185 -8.55 8.37 -5.10
C GLN A 185 -7.69 9.07 -4.03
N GLY A 186 -7.93 10.36 -3.78
CA GLY A 186 -7.18 11.10 -2.75
C GLY A 186 -7.46 10.59 -1.34
N GLU A 187 -8.70 10.17 -1.05
CA GLU A 187 -9.02 9.55 0.24
C GLU A 187 -8.36 8.19 0.36
N LEU A 188 -8.35 7.40 -0.72
CA LEU A 188 -7.70 6.10 -0.76
C LEU A 188 -6.18 6.19 -0.60
N PHE A 189 -5.55 7.22 -1.19
CA PHE A 189 -4.15 7.55 -0.97
C PHE A 189 -3.86 7.73 0.53
N LEU A 190 -4.64 8.58 1.21
CA LEU A 190 -4.47 8.80 2.65
C LEU A 190 -4.79 7.54 3.46
N TYR A 191 -5.78 6.76 3.05
CA TYR A 191 -6.24 5.60 3.80
C TYR A 191 -5.28 4.42 3.72
N MET A 192 -4.84 4.04 2.52
CA MET A 192 -3.88 2.95 2.31
C MET A 192 -2.58 3.22 3.09
N HIS A 193 -2.03 4.43 2.96
CA HIS A 193 -0.81 4.81 3.67
C HIS A 193 -1.01 4.91 5.20
N CYS A 194 -2.15 5.39 5.71
CA CYS A 194 -2.37 5.38 7.16
C CYS A 194 -2.50 3.95 7.73
N GLN A 195 -3.05 3.00 6.95
CA GLN A 195 -3.07 1.59 7.32
C GLN A 195 -1.68 0.95 7.28
N MET A 196 -0.83 1.32 6.31
CA MET A 196 0.59 0.95 6.33
C MET A 196 1.27 1.41 7.62
N LEU A 197 1.06 2.67 8.02
CA LEU A 197 1.64 3.26 9.23
C LEU A 197 1.15 2.56 10.50
N ALA A 198 -0.15 2.27 10.63
CA ALA A 198 -0.70 1.56 11.79
C ALA A 198 -0.06 0.17 11.94
N ARG A 199 0.10 -0.56 10.83
CA ARG A 199 0.78 -1.87 10.81
C ARG A 199 2.26 -1.75 11.17
N TYR A 200 3.00 -0.81 10.57
CA TYR A 200 4.41 -0.57 10.91
C TYR A 200 4.62 -0.17 12.37
N ASN A 201 3.70 0.62 12.94
CA ASN A 201 3.78 1.02 14.34
C ASN A 201 3.54 -0.17 15.27
N ALA A 202 2.57 -1.05 14.94
CA ALA A 202 2.36 -2.30 15.67
C ALA A 202 3.58 -3.23 15.61
N GLU A 203 4.24 -3.33 14.46
CA GLU A 203 5.51 -4.06 14.31
C GLU A 203 6.60 -3.45 15.20
N SER A 204 6.79 -2.13 15.15
CA SER A 204 7.79 -1.41 15.93
C SER A 204 7.64 -1.66 17.43
N LEU A 205 6.42 -1.52 17.94
CA LEU A 205 6.09 -1.73 19.36
C LEU A 205 6.22 -3.19 19.79
N ALA A 206 5.96 -4.16 18.89
CA ALA A 206 6.20 -5.57 19.17
C ALA A 206 7.68 -5.87 19.45
N TRP A 207 8.59 -5.11 18.85
CA TRP A 207 10.04 -5.14 19.11
C TRP A 207 10.51 -4.20 20.22
N GLY A 208 9.60 -3.49 20.89
CA GLY A 208 9.95 -2.53 21.95
C GLY A 208 10.63 -1.26 21.41
N LEU A 209 10.45 -0.93 20.14
CA LEU A 209 10.83 0.36 19.59
C LEU A 209 9.81 1.43 19.98
N ASP A 210 10.22 2.69 19.95
CA ASP A 210 9.33 3.83 20.16
C ASP A 210 8.29 3.95 19.04
N GLU A 211 7.19 4.66 19.33
CA GLU A 211 6.20 5.03 18.32
C GLU A 211 6.87 5.83 17.18
N LEU A 212 6.38 5.60 15.96
CA LEU A 212 6.92 6.24 14.77
C LEU A 212 6.78 7.77 14.82
N SER A 213 7.92 8.47 14.81
CA SER A 213 7.96 9.93 14.79
C SER A 213 7.84 10.50 13.37
N PRO A 214 7.06 11.58 13.15
CA PRO A 214 6.96 12.25 11.86
C PRO A 214 8.26 12.97 11.49
N PHE A 215 8.56 13.07 10.19
CA PHE A 215 9.59 13.96 9.65
C PHE A 215 8.99 15.33 9.31
N SER A 216 8.50 16.04 10.34
CA SER A 216 7.82 17.33 10.16
C SER A 216 8.78 18.52 10.17
N ASN A 217 10.00 18.37 10.71
CA ASN A 217 11.05 19.38 10.67
C ASN A 217 12.01 19.13 9.50
N TYR A 218 11.94 19.95 8.45
CA TYR A 218 12.74 19.75 7.22
C TYR A 218 14.22 20.13 7.37
N ASP A 219 14.60 20.73 8.50
CA ASP A 219 16.01 20.96 8.88
C ASP A 219 16.59 19.77 9.67
N GLU A 220 15.79 18.74 9.97
CA GLU A 220 16.26 17.58 10.70
C GLU A 220 17.32 16.80 9.90
N ILE A 221 18.38 16.40 10.61
CA ILE A 221 19.41 15.50 10.10
C ILE A 221 18.99 14.05 10.37
N VAL A 222 18.87 13.25 9.31
CA VAL A 222 18.59 11.83 9.41
C VAL A 222 19.84 11.10 9.90
N LYS A 223 19.83 10.68 11.16
CA LYS A 223 20.99 10.07 11.84
C LYS A 223 21.34 8.66 11.36
N ILE A 224 20.33 7.89 10.97
CA ILE A 224 20.50 6.47 10.61
C ILE A 224 20.60 6.35 9.09
N SER A 225 21.62 5.66 8.60
CA SER A 225 21.78 5.29 7.17
C SER A 225 20.63 4.41 6.69
N TYR A 226 20.57 4.21 5.38
CA TYR A 226 19.89 3.06 4.79
C TYR A 226 20.72 2.54 3.62
N ASN A 227 21.01 1.25 3.64
CA ASN A 227 21.77 0.57 2.60
C ASN A 227 20.87 -0.47 1.93
N PRO A 228 20.51 -0.30 0.64
CA PRO A 228 19.72 -1.31 -0.06
C PRO A 228 20.38 -2.70 -0.02
N PRO A 229 19.59 -3.79 -0.04
CA PRO A 229 20.09 -5.14 -0.28
C PRO A 229 21.07 -5.19 -1.46
N SER A 230 22.05 -6.10 -1.40
CA SER A 230 23.16 -6.12 -2.36
C SER A 230 22.72 -6.23 -3.83
N GLY A 231 21.62 -6.93 -4.11
CA GLY A 231 21.07 -7.05 -5.47
C GLY A 231 20.45 -5.75 -6.01
N LEU A 232 20.23 -4.76 -5.15
CA LEU A 232 19.63 -3.47 -5.49
C LEU A 232 20.64 -2.32 -5.58
N LEU A 233 21.90 -2.52 -5.18
CA LEU A 233 22.94 -1.47 -5.17
C LEU A 233 23.37 -0.98 -6.55
N GLU A 234 23.10 -1.73 -7.61
CA GLU A 234 23.32 -1.28 -8.99
C GLU A 234 22.23 -0.33 -9.49
N LEU A 235 21.11 -0.24 -8.76
CA LEU A 235 19.92 0.51 -9.16
C LEU A 235 19.66 1.71 -8.27
N TYR A 236 20.08 1.62 -7.00
CA TYR A 236 19.79 2.63 -5.99
C TYR A 236 21.02 2.92 -5.15
N SER A 237 21.28 4.19 -4.92
CA SER A 237 22.33 4.62 -4.00
C SER A 237 21.94 4.38 -2.55
N PRO A 238 22.89 3.94 -1.69
CA PRO A 238 22.72 4.03 -0.25
C PRO A 238 22.47 5.46 0.19
N ARG A 239 21.63 5.64 1.22
CA ARG A 239 21.44 6.92 1.89
C ARG A 239 22.39 6.99 3.10
N PRO A 240 23.43 7.85 3.08
CA PRO A 240 24.36 7.97 4.20
C PRO A 240 23.69 8.47 5.48
N ALA A 241 24.25 8.06 6.62
CA ALA A 241 23.91 8.56 7.94
C ALA A 241 24.30 10.04 8.11
N ASN A 242 23.66 10.72 9.07
CA ASN A 242 23.93 12.10 9.47
C ASN A 242 23.83 13.10 8.32
N ARG A 243 22.79 12.97 7.49
CA ARG A 243 22.51 13.87 6.37
C ARG A 243 21.06 14.36 6.42
N GLY A 244 20.86 15.62 6.05
CA GLY A 244 19.55 16.23 5.87
C GLY A 244 19.29 16.57 4.41
N TRP A 245 18.14 17.17 4.14
CA TRP A 245 17.82 17.71 2.81
C TRP A 245 18.74 18.88 2.46
N PHE A 246 19.11 18.96 1.18
CA PHE A 246 19.78 20.14 0.64
C PHE A 246 18.84 21.35 0.65
N ASP A 247 19.34 22.56 0.92
CA ASP A 247 18.49 23.76 0.96
C ASP A 247 17.87 24.10 -0.40
N ILE A 248 18.66 23.96 -1.46
CA ILE A 248 18.22 24.14 -2.84
C ILE A 248 18.05 22.76 -3.47
N ASN A 249 19.09 22.26 -4.13
CA ASN A 249 19.13 20.96 -4.76
C ASN A 249 20.54 20.35 -4.53
N ASN A 250 20.69 19.04 -4.70
CA ASN A 250 22.02 18.43 -4.65
C ASN A 250 22.87 18.96 -5.83
N PRO A 251 23.98 19.71 -5.59
CA PRO A 251 24.77 20.32 -6.65
C PRO A 251 25.56 19.30 -7.49
N MET A 252 25.62 18.05 -7.04
CA MET A 252 26.28 16.96 -7.76
C MET A 252 25.39 16.37 -8.85
N ILE A 253 24.10 16.73 -8.89
CA ILE A 253 23.13 16.26 -9.88
C ILE A 253 23.06 17.28 -11.02
N PRO A 254 23.46 16.92 -12.26
CA PRO A 254 23.37 17.80 -13.40
C PRO A 254 21.91 18.18 -13.71
N GLY A 255 21.64 19.48 -13.89
CA GLY A 255 20.31 19.95 -14.30
C GLY A 255 19.19 19.68 -13.30
N ASN A 256 19.51 19.50 -12.01
CA ASN A 256 18.53 19.13 -10.99
C ASN A 256 17.38 20.15 -10.85
N THR A 257 16.17 19.70 -11.13
CA THR A 257 14.91 20.47 -11.13
C THR A 257 14.06 20.27 -9.86
N ILE A 258 14.52 19.45 -8.90
CA ILE A 258 13.80 19.18 -7.65
C ILE A 258 13.60 20.50 -6.89
N SER A 259 12.38 20.76 -6.42
CA SER A 259 12.05 22.02 -5.73
C SER A 259 12.88 22.22 -4.45
N PRO A 260 13.30 23.45 -4.15
CA PRO A 260 14.10 23.75 -2.97
C PRO A 260 13.32 23.52 -1.68
N LYS A 261 14.03 23.23 -0.58
CA LYS A 261 13.44 22.96 0.75
C LYS A 261 12.48 24.06 1.20
N ARG A 262 12.81 25.32 0.93
CA ARG A 262 11.97 26.48 1.28
C ARG A 262 10.56 26.41 0.66
N ASP A 263 10.45 25.82 -0.53
CA ASP A 263 9.17 25.70 -1.23
C ASP A 263 8.32 24.63 -0.54
N LEU A 264 8.90 23.50 -0.13
CA LEU A 264 8.18 22.51 0.68
C LEU A 264 7.74 23.08 2.04
N VAL A 265 8.55 23.94 2.67
CA VAL A 265 8.14 24.65 3.91
C VAL A 265 6.92 25.53 3.65
N LYS A 266 6.91 26.28 2.53
CA LYS A 266 5.77 27.09 2.09
C LYS A 266 4.54 26.21 1.83
N TYR A 267 4.69 25.13 1.05
CA TYR A 267 3.61 24.20 0.72
C TYR A 267 2.99 23.60 1.98
N ARG A 268 3.83 23.05 2.87
CA ARG A 268 3.39 22.50 4.18
C ARG A 268 2.57 23.53 4.95
N LYS A 269 3.10 24.76 5.11
CA LYS A 269 2.42 25.84 5.84
C LYS A 269 1.05 26.15 5.23
N ASN A 270 1.01 26.39 3.92
CA ASN A 270 -0.22 26.76 3.22
C ASN A 270 -1.27 25.65 3.30
N ILE A 271 -0.86 24.39 3.12
CA ILE A 271 -1.79 23.25 3.21
C ILE A 271 -2.40 23.16 4.62
N PHE A 272 -1.59 23.30 5.68
CA PHE A 272 -2.12 23.29 7.06
C PHE A 272 -3.12 24.43 7.30
N GLU A 273 -2.74 25.67 6.99
CA GLU A 273 -3.58 26.84 7.23
C GLU A 273 -4.92 26.77 6.48
N ASP A 274 -4.92 26.22 5.26
CA ASP A 274 -6.10 26.19 4.40
C ASP A 274 -7.04 25.02 4.74
N ILE A 275 -6.51 23.90 5.24
CA ILE A 275 -7.32 22.86 5.90
C ILE A 275 -8.05 23.42 7.14
N GLU A 276 -7.35 24.17 7.98
CA GLU A 276 -7.93 24.80 9.17
C GLU A 276 -9.03 25.80 8.78
N LYS A 277 -8.76 26.67 7.81
CA LYS A 277 -9.73 27.61 7.23
C LYS A 277 -10.91 26.93 6.52
N GLY A 278 -10.82 25.62 6.25
CA GLY A 278 -11.88 24.85 5.61
C GLY A 278 -12.05 25.12 4.13
N ARG A 279 -10.98 25.46 3.41
CA ARG A 279 -11.00 25.67 1.95
C ARG A 279 -9.59 25.63 1.36
N PHE A 280 -9.45 25.26 0.10
CA PHE A 280 -8.23 25.51 -0.68
C PHE A 280 -8.45 26.63 -1.69
N LEU A 281 -7.39 27.35 -2.03
CA LEU A 281 -7.38 28.33 -3.11
C LEU A 281 -7.21 27.60 -4.45
N THR A 282 -7.92 28.09 -5.46
CA THR A 282 -7.89 27.53 -6.79
C THR A 282 -7.54 28.60 -7.81
N VAL A 283 -7.14 28.16 -9.00
CA VAL A 283 -7.00 28.98 -10.18
C VAL A 283 -7.71 28.31 -11.34
N ASP A 284 -8.36 29.10 -12.20
CA ASP A 284 -8.85 28.61 -13.48
C ASP A 284 -7.75 28.60 -14.56
N ASP A 285 -8.07 28.12 -15.75
CA ASP A 285 -7.13 28.11 -16.89
C ASP A 285 -6.72 29.51 -17.39
N SER A 286 -7.46 30.56 -17.01
CA SER A 286 -7.11 31.97 -17.23
C SER A 286 -6.31 32.57 -16.05
N ASN A 287 -5.93 31.76 -15.06
CA ASN A 287 -5.29 32.15 -13.80
C ASN A 287 -6.12 33.10 -12.91
N VAL A 288 -7.44 33.06 -13.04
CA VAL A 288 -8.33 33.77 -12.12
C VAL A 288 -8.42 32.99 -10.82
N ALA A 289 -8.16 33.67 -9.70
CA ALA A 289 -8.19 33.07 -8.38
C ALA A 289 -9.63 32.74 -7.94
N GLY A 290 -9.79 31.60 -7.27
CA GLY A 290 -11.02 31.15 -6.67
C GLY A 290 -10.77 30.38 -5.37
N GLU A 291 -11.82 29.79 -4.82
CA GLU A 291 -11.74 28.96 -3.62
C GLU A 291 -12.59 27.68 -3.80
N TYR A 292 -12.13 26.59 -3.20
CA TYR A 292 -12.86 25.33 -3.11
C TYR A 292 -13.09 24.97 -1.64
N PRO A 293 -14.35 24.94 -1.16
CA PRO A 293 -14.67 24.67 0.24
C PRO A 293 -14.42 23.21 0.61
N LEU A 294 -13.87 23.00 1.81
CA LEU A 294 -13.71 21.68 2.43
C LEU A 294 -14.91 21.39 3.35
N THR A 295 -15.72 20.43 2.94
CA THR A 295 -16.86 19.90 3.69
C THR A 295 -16.49 18.58 4.37
N GLU A 296 -17.38 18.09 5.24
CA GLU A 296 -17.20 16.78 5.86
C GLU A 296 -17.04 15.65 4.83
N ASP A 297 -17.76 15.72 3.71
CA ASP A 297 -17.81 14.66 2.70
C ASP A 297 -16.63 14.72 1.71
N ASN A 298 -16.19 15.92 1.32
CA ASN A 298 -15.15 16.06 0.28
C ASN A 298 -13.72 16.22 0.84
N SER A 299 -13.57 16.51 2.13
CA SER A 299 -12.31 17.02 2.68
C SER A 299 -11.17 16.00 2.59
N MET A 300 -11.41 14.74 2.93
CA MET A 300 -10.39 13.69 2.85
C MET A 300 -9.88 13.50 1.42
N ASN A 301 -10.79 13.41 0.45
CA ASN A 301 -10.42 13.25 -0.95
C ASN A 301 -9.64 14.46 -1.48
N THR A 302 -10.11 15.66 -1.17
CA THR A 302 -9.50 16.91 -1.63
C THR A 302 -8.11 17.11 -1.03
N VAL A 303 -7.92 16.81 0.25
CA VAL A 303 -6.62 16.95 0.90
C VAL A 303 -5.62 15.94 0.36
N GLY A 304 -6.01 14.67 0.18
CA GLY A 304 -5.13 13.67 -0.45
C GLY A 304 -4.71 14.09 -1.85
N PHE A 305 -5.65 14.61 -2.64
CA PHE A 305 -5.39 15.18 -3.95
C PHE A 305 -4.34 16.29 -3.94
N VAL A 306 -4.49 17.27 -3.05
CA VAL A 306 -3.59 18.43 -2.98
C VAL A 306 -2.19 18.00 -2.56
N ILE A 307 -2.09 17.09 -1.59
CA ILE A 307 -0.81 16.64 -1.01
C ILE A 307 -0.02 15.75 -1.98
N GLU A 308 -0.66 14.74 -2.58
CA GLU A 308 -0.03 13.85 -3.57
C GLU A 308 0.21 14.56 -4.89
N ALA A 309 -0.49 15.67 -5.14
CA ALA A 309 -0.48 16.40 -6.40
C ALA A 309 -0.99 15.61 -7.60
N LEU A 310 -2.13 14.95 -7.40
CA LEU A 310 -2.88 14.31 -8.47
C LEU A 310 -3.20 15.30 -9.61
N ASN A 311 -3.35 14.78 -10.83
CA ASN A 311 -3.72 15.59 -11.99
C ASN A 311 -5.05 16.33 -11.76
N ALA A 312 -5.10 17.64 -12.05
CA ALA A 312 -6.26 18.52 -11.88
C ALA A 312 -7.58 17.93 -12.38
N GLU A 313 -7.55 17.21 -13.50
CA GLU A 313 -8.73 16.60 -14.11
C GLU A 313 -9.35 15.44 -13.30
N LEU A 314 -8.66 14.98 -12.24
CA LEU A 314 -9.15 13.90 -11.36
C LEU A 314 -10.08 14.41 -10.24
N GLN A 315 -10.35 15.72 -10.17
CA GLN A 315 -11.15 16.31 -9.09
C GLN A 315 -12.65 16.40 -9.38
N GLU A 316 -13.40 16.68 -8.32
CA GLU A 316 -14.81 17.15 -8.36
C GLU A 316 -14.90 18.69 -8.36
N VAL A 317 -13.85 19.38 -8.82
CA VAL A 317 -13.93 20.83 -9.07
C VAL A 317 -14.54 21.07 -10.44
N ALA A 318 -15.06 22.29 -10.66
CA ALA A 318 -15.58 22.67 -11.98
C ALA A 318 -14.51 22.49 -13.06
N ASP A 319 -14.94 22.06 -14.26
CA ASP A 319 -14.06 21.90 -15.43
C ASP A 319 -13.20 23.17 -15.62
N GLY A 320 -11.88 22.99 -15.75
CA GLY A 320 -10.91 24.09 -15.93
C GLY A 320 -10.44 24.79 -14.65
N VAL A 321 -10.87 24.32 -13.47
CA VAL A 321 -10.39 24.80 -12.16
C VAL A 321 -9.41 23.81 -11.55
N LYS A 322 -8.37 24.29 -10.86
CA LYS A 322 -7.41 23.43 -10.16
C LYS A 322 -6.85 24.09 -8.90
N PRO A 323 -6.36 23.32 -7.91
CA PRO A 323 -5.66 23.90 -6.77
C PRO A 323 -4.43 24.69 -7.23
N ASP A 324 -4.17 25.83 -6.57
CA ASP A 324 -3.04 26.67 -6.94
C ASP A 324 -1.71 25.97 -6.61
N ARG A 325 -1.08 25.40 -7.63
CA ARG A 325 0.22 24.71 -7.53
C ARG A 325 1.35 25.63 -7.07
N THR A 326 1.23 26.95 -7.24
CA THR A 326 2.23 27.89 -6.72
C THR A 326 2.19 27.97 -5.20
N LEU A 327 1.04 27.67 -4.59
CA LEU A 327 0.81 27.70 -3.15
C LEU A 327 0.99 26.35 -2.48
N TYR A 328 0.54 25.26 -3.12
CA TYR A 328 0.51 23.93 -2.52
C TYR A 328 1.54 22.96 -3.11
N GLY A 329 2.06 23.24 -4.30
CA GLY A 329 3.10 22.44 -4.95
C GLY A 329 2.73 20.96 -5.07
N SER A 330 3.74 20.12 -4.80
CA SER A 330 3.67 18.66 -4.81
C SER A 330 4.35 18.10 -3.57
N LEU A 331 3.75 18.32 -2.40
CA LEU A 331 4.42 18.15 -1.12
C LEU A 331 4.96 16.72 -0.94
N HIS A 332 4.09 15.71 -1.03
CA HIS A 332 4.44 14.30 -0.84
C HIS A 332 5.55 13.85 -1.80
N ASN A 333 5.35 14.04 -3.11
CA ASN A 333 6.25 13.57 -4.15
C ASN A 333 7.61 14.28 -4.10
N THR A 334 7.60 15.59 -3.83
CA THR A 334 8.86 16.33 -3.73
C THR A 334 9.66 15.89 -2.50
N GLY A 335 8.99 15.56 -1.38
CA GLY A 335 9.66 14.99 -0.21
C GLY A 335 10.37 13.67 -0.51
N HIS A 336 9.74 12.79 -1.29
CA HIS A 336 10.37 11.57 -1.83
C HIS A 336 11.66 11.88 -2.60
N ASN A 337 11.61 12.83 -3.54
CA ASN A 337 12.77 13.25 -4.32
C ASN A 337 13.89 13.86 -3.46
N LYS A 338 13.54 14.67 -2.45
CA LYS A 338 14.53 15.26 -1.51
C LYS A 338 15.26 14.20 -0.68
N PHE A 339 14.60 13.10 -0.30
CA PHE A 339 15.30 11.98 0.33
C PHE A 339 16.15 11.18 -0.67
N ALA A 340 15.64 10.99 -1.89
CA ALA A 340 16.33 10.25 -2.95
C ALA A 340 17.66 10.90 -3.34
N GLU A 341 17.73 12.24 -3.40
CA GLU A 341 18.94 12.96 -3.79
C GLU A 341 20.07 12.91 -2.74
N ILE A 342 19.79 12.54 -1.48
CA ILE A 342 20.80 12.50 -0.40
C ILE A 342 21.94 11.54 -0.72
N GLY A 343 21.62 10.39 -1.32
CA GLY A 343 22.59 9.35 -1.68
C GLY A 343 23.36 9.61 -2.97
N TYR A 344 22.92 10.57 -3.79
CA TYR A 344 23.51 10.83 -5.10
C TYR A 344 24.87 11.53 -4.97
N THR A 345 25.88 11.01 -5.66
CA THR A 345 27.21 11.63 -5.75
C THR A 345 27.78 11.54 -7.18
N THR A 346 28.83 12.29 -7.49
CA THR A 346 29.53 12.17 -8.79
C THR A 346 30.16 10.80 -8.98
N ALA A 347 30.60 10.14 -7.90
CA ALA A 347 31.16 8.79 -7.93
C ALA A 347 30.09 7.69 -8.03
N ASN A 348 28.87 7.97 -7.56
CA ASN A 348 27.72 7.09 -7.64
C ASN A 348 26.48 7.89 -8.09
N PRO A 349 26.29 8.08 -9.40
CA PRO A 349 25.24 8.94 -9.95
C PRO A 349 23.88 8.23 -10.01
N LEU A 350 23.49 7.57 -8.92
CA LEU A 350 22.18 6.93 -8.74
C LEU A 350 21.41 7.63 -7.62
N TYR A 351 20.09 7.68 -7.74
CA TYR A 351 19.21 8.15 -6.67
C TYR A 351 18.96 7.04 -5.65
N GLY A 352 18.63 7.41 -4.41
CA GLY A 352 18.19 6.47 -3.39
C GLY A 352 16.81 5.88 -3.67
N VAL A 353 16.44 4.81 -2.95
CA VAL A 353 15.18 4.08 -3.16
C VAL A 353 13.92 4.94 -3.00
N MET A 354 13.99 6.03 -2.22
CA MET A 354 12.87 6.96 -2.01
C MET A 354 12.37 7.63 -3.31
N GLY A 355 13.17 7.65 -4.38
CA GLY A 355 12.77 8.19 -5.68
C GLY A 355 11.94 7.24 -6.54
N TYR A 356 11.70 6.01 -6.05
CA TYR A 356 11.10 4.93 -6.85
C TYR A 356 10.03 4.17 -6.06
N VAL A 357 8.83 4.07 -6.62
CA VAL A 357 7.68 3.47 -5.92
C VAL A 357 7.97 2.01 -5.52
N ALA A 358 8.58 1.23 -6.41
CA ALA A 358 8.87 -0.19 -6.18
C ALA A 358 9.87 -0.49 -5.04
N ALA A 359 10.55 0.53 -4.49
CA ALA A 359 11.58 0.34 -3.46
C ALA A 359 11.50 1.33 -2.28
N ALA A 360 10.69 2.38 -2.37
CA ALA A 360 10.66 3.45 -1.37
C ALA A 360 10.34 2.94 0.05
N VAL A 361 9.42 1.97 0.16
CA VAL A 361 8.95 1.37 1.43
C VAL A 361 10.10 0.77 2.27
N ARG A 362 11.20 0.39 1.61
CA ARG A 362 12.37 -0.23 2.24
C ARG A 362 13.15 0.72 3.15
N ASP A 363 13.22 2.01 2.81
CA ASP A 363 13.94 2.99 3.62
C ASP A 363 13.09 3.39 4.85
N HIS A 364 13.71 3.46 6.03
CA HIS A 364 13.01 3.87 7.25
C HIS A 364 12.46 5.31 7.19
N VAL A 365 13.04 6.17 6.34
CA VAL A 365 12.53 7.54 6.18
C VAL A 365 11.19 7.58 5.44
N PHE A 366 10.83 6.56 4.66
CA PHE A 366 9.49 6.44 4.05
C PHE A 366 8.41 6.56 5.12
N TRP A 367 8.55 5.78 6.17
CA TRP A 367 7.58 5.70 7.27
C TRP A 367 7.48 7.02 8.02
N ARG A 368 8.62 7.66 8.32
CA ARG A 368 8.62 8.97 8.99
C ARG A 368 8.03 10.07 8.10
N TRP A 369 8.31 10.04 6.80
CA TRP A 369 7.76 10.97 5.82
C TRP A 369 6.24 10.80 5.71
N HIS A 370 5.77 9.57 5.53
CA HIS A 370 4.35 9.26 5.45
C HIS A 370 3.61 9.53 6.76
N ARG A 371 4.26 9.38 7.92
CA ARG A 371 3.68 9.81 9.20
C ARG A 371 3.44 11.33 9.22
N HIS A 372 4.37 12.14 8.69
CA HIS A 372 4.16 13.58 8.53
C HIS A 372 3.04 13.89 7.52
N ILE A 373 2.93 13.14 6.43
CA ILE A 373 1.81 13.27 5.49
C ILE A 373 0.46 12.91 6.14
N ASP A 374 0.42 11.88 6.98
CA ASP A 374 -0.78 11.48 7.72
C ASP A 374 -1.23 12.55 8.74
N ASP A 375 -0.38 13.49 9.17
CA ASP A 375 -0.79 14.58 10.07
C ASP A 375 -1.89 15.46 9.45
N PHE A 376 -1.86 15.69 8.12
CA PHE A 376 -2.92 16.43 7.43
C PHE A 376 -4.26 15.69 7.49
N ARG A 377 -4.26 14.36 7.29
CA ARG A 377 -5.45 13.51 7.45
C ARG A 377 -5.94 13.51 8.89
N ARG A 378 -5.03 13.45 9.87
CA ARG A 378 -5.39 13.47 11.30
C ARG A 378 -6.09 14.77 11.70
N ILE A 379 -5.73 15.92 11.14
CA ILE A 379 -6.43 17.19 11.38
C ILE A 379 -7.88 17.09 10.92
N ILE A 380 -8.13 16.64 9.69
CA ILE A 380 -9.49 16.49 9.15
C ILE A 380 -10.31 15.52 9.99
N GLY A 381 -9.74 14.36 10.32
CA GLY A 381 -10.42 13.35 11.13
C GLY A 381 -10.68 13.78 12.57
N SER A 382 -10.05 14.87 13.03
CA SER A 382 -10.31 15.46 14.35
C SER A 382 -11.24 16.67 14.27
N LYS A 383 -11.43 17.26 13.08
CA LYS A 383 -12.32 18.40 12.83
C LYS A 383 -13.79 17.99 12.81
N TYR A 384 -14.09 16.80 12.30
CA TYR A 384 -15.45 16.28 12.19
C TYR A 384 -15.67 15.12 13.18
N THR A 385 -16.86 15.06 13.75
CA THR A 385 -17.30 13.98 14.64
C THR A 385 -18.42 13.19 14.00
N HIS A 386 -18.59 11.91 14.38
CA HIS A 386 -19.79 11.15 14.03
C HIS A 386 -20.37 10.38 15.21
N SER A 387 -21.65 10.04 15.10
CA SER A 387 -22.31 9.08 15.97
C SER A 387 -22.07 7.65 15.47
N LEU A 388 -21.80 6.73 16.41
CA LEU A 388 -21.79 5.29 16.14
C LEU A 388 -23.19 4.71 15.91
N LEU A 389 -24.24 5.51 16.14
CA LEU A 389 -25.63 5.12 15.97
C LEU A 389 -26.17 5.42 14.56
N THR A 390 -25.53 6.32 13.81
CA THR A 390 -26.04 6.83 12.52
C THR A 390 -26.33 5.72 11.51
N TYR A 391 -25.43 4.75 11.41
CA TYR A 391 -25.54 3.64 10.47
C TYR A 391 -25.63 2.29 11.18
N LYS A 392 -26.09 2.25 12.44
CA LYS A 392 -26.15 1.00 13.20
C LYS A 392 -27.07 -0.02 12.52
N ALA A 393 -26.68 -1.28 12.50
CA ALA A 393 -27.62 -2.37 12.19
C ALA A 393 -28.54 -2.64 13.39
N ASP A 394 -29.79 -3.02 13.14
CA ASP A 394 -30.69 -3.54 14.17
C ASP A 394 -30.40 -5.03 14.43
N ALA A 395 -29.19 -5.27 14.92
CA ALA A 395 -28.67 -6.60 15.25
C ALA A 395 -27.65 -6.50 16.40
N GLU A 396 -27.49 -7.60 17.13
CA GLU A 396 -26.55 -7.78 18.23
C GLU A 396 -25.41 -8.73 17.82
N ILE A 397 -24.16 -8.34 18.08
CA ILE A 397 -23.01 -9.25 17.98
C ILE A 397 -22.87 -10.01 19.31
N CYS A 398 -23.34 -11.25 19.33
CA CYS A 398 -23.28 -12.11 20.52
C CYS A 398 -21.88 -12.69 20.75
N ASN A 399 -21.13 -12.96 19.68
CA ASN A 399 -19.77 -13.53 19.75
C ASN A 399 -18.85 -12.90 18.69
N LEU A 400 -17.59 -12.68 19.05
CA LEU A 400 -16.51 -12.27 18.17
C LEU A 400 -15.24 -13.01 18.57
N CYS A 401 -14.74 -13.89 17.71
CA CYS A 401 -13.53 -14.66 17.97
C CYS A 401 -12.63 -14.67 16.73
N ILE A 402 -11.33 -14.47 16.93
CA ILE A 402 -10.28 -14.81 15.98
C ILE A 402 -9.52 -16.02 16.53
N GLN A 403 -9.36 -17.06 15.71
CA GLN A 403 -8.72 -18.30 16.14
C GLN A 403 -8.05 -19.04 14.98
N PRO A 404 -7.15 -19.99 15.27
CA PRO A 404 -6.54 -20.83 14.25
C PRO A 404 -7.62 -21.64 13.49
N GLN A 405 -7.41 -21.85 12.20
CA GLN A 405 -8.30 -22.72 11.41
C GLN A 405 -8.12 -24.19 11.79
N ASN A 406 -6.89 -24.60 12.09
CA ASN A 406 -6.57 -25.96 12.51
C ASN A 406 -7.01 -26.17 13.97
N PRO A 407 -7.99 -27.07 14.26
CA PRO A 407 -8.41 -27.35 15.64
C PRO A 407 -7.32 -27.99 16.50
N SER A 408 -6.29 -28.55 15.88
CA SER A 408 -5.11 -29.14 16.54
C SER A 408 -3.92 -28.18 16.57
N SER A 409 -4.13 -26.86 16.39
CA SER A 409 -3.05 -25.88 16.52
C SER A 409 -2.44 -25.92 17.92
N ASN A 410 -1.12 -25.77 17.99
CA ASN A 410 -0.38 -25.68 19.25
C ASN A 410 -0.40 -24.24 19.83
N THR A 411 -1.02 -23.29 19.13
CA THR A 411 -1.18 -21.92 19.63
C THR A 411 -2.05 -21.93 20.89
N PRO A 412 -1.64 -21.23 21.97
CA PRO A 412 -2.44 -21.15 23.18
C PRO A 412 -3.86 -20.64 22.90
N ALA A 413 -4.84 -21.19 23.63
CA ALA A 413 -6.26 -20.83 23.48
C ALA A 413 -6.47 -19.32 23.58
N GLY A 414 -7.33 -18.78 22.70
CA GLY A 414 -7.59 -17.34 22.61
C GLY A 414 -6.48 -16.55 21.90
N GLY A 415 -5.70 -17.18 21.03
CA GLY A 415 -4.69 -16.49 20.23
C GLY A 415 -4.44 -17.11 18.86
N VAL A 416 -3.60 -16.43 18.10
CA VAL A 416 -3.13 -16.83 16.76
C VAL A 416 -1.60 -16.72 16.70
N ALA A 417 -0.98 -17.42 15.76
CA ALA A 417 0.46 -17.51 15.62
C ALA A 417 1.01 -16.82 14.36
N THR A 418 2.16 -16.18 14.53
CA THR A 418 3.06 -15.78 13.45
C THR A 418 4.36 -16.59 13.49
N TYR A 419 5.04 -16.60 12.35
CA TYR A 419 6.30 -17.29 12.16
C TYR A 419 7.30 -16.34 11.52
N LEU A 420 8.45 -16.13 12.16
CA LEU A 420 9.62 -15.63 11.47
C LEU A 420 10.31 -16.82 10.80
N CYS A 421 10.33 -16.80 9.47
CA CYS A 421 10.97 -17.79 8.62
C CYS A 421 12.25 -17.20 7.98
N PRO A 422 13.14 -18.02 7.41
CA PRO A 422 14.26 -17.51 6.63
C PRO A 422 13.76 -16.59 5.49
N PRO A 423 14.48 -15.50 5.17
CA PRO A 423 14.10 -14.58 4.11
C PRO A 423 14.34 -15.19 2.73
N ASP A 424 13.58 -14.76 1.71
CA ASP A 424 13.88 -15.06 0.31
C ASP A 424 14.90 -14.06 -0.24
N ILE A 425 16.18 -14.42 -0.15
CA ILE A 425 17.26 -13.55 -0.62
C ILE A 425 17.22 -13.37 -2.15
N GLY A 426 16.67 -14.33 -2.90
CA GLY A 426 16.46 -14.18 -4.35
C GLY A 426 15.50 -13.05 -4.70
N LEU A 427 14.63 -12.67 -3.75
CA LEU A 427 13.71 -11.54 -3.86
C LEU A 427 14.22 -10.27 -3.15
N ASN A 428 15.50 -10.24 -2.77
CA ASN A 428 16.12 -9.17 -2.00
C ASN A 428 15.42 -8.92 -0.65
N GLU A 429 14.90 -9.97 -0.01
CA GLU A 429 14.47 -9.91 1.39
C GLU A 429 15.66 -10.04 2.33
N VAL A 430 15.55 -9.45 3.52
CA VAL A 430 16.60 -9.49 4.55
C VAL A 430 16.03 -9.89 5.89
N ASN A 431 16.91 -10.36 6.78
CA ASN A 431 16.63 -10.80 8.14
C ASN A 431 15.66 -11.99 8.22
N ALA A 432 14.39 -11.83 7.85
CA ALA A 432 13.38 -12.88 7.93
C ALA A 432 12.26 -12.63 6.90
N LYS A 433 11.39 -13.64 6.70
CA LYS A 433 10.06 -13.45 6.10
C LYS A 433 9.00 -13.74 7.16
N LEU A 434 8.14 -12.77 7.43
CA LEU A 434 7.01 -12.97 8.34
C LEU A 434 5.93 -13.80 7.64
N ARG A 435 5.36 -14.76 8.35
CA ARG A 435 4.17 -15.54 7.96
C ARG A 435 3.23 -15.67 9.16
N HIS A 436 2.05 -16.22 8.94
CA HIS A 436 1.12 -16.57 10.02
C HIS A 436 0.52 -17.96 9.82
N GLU A 437 -0.03 -18.54 10.88
CA GLU A 437 -0.91 -19.70 10.74
C GLU A 437 -2.24 -19.27 10.14
N PRO A 438 -2.88 -20.09 9.27
CA PRO A 438 -4.21 -19.76 8.79
C PRO A 438 -5.18 -19.56 9.95
N TYR A 439 -5.86 -18.42 9.95
CA TYR A 439 -6.81 -18.04 11.00
C TYR A 439 -8.20 -17.79 10.41
N LYS A 440 -9.21 -17.80 11.27
CA LYS A 440 -10.58 -17.48 10.91
C LYS A 440 -11.23 -16.58 11.95
N TRP A 441 -12.23 -15.84 11.51
CA TRP A 441 -13.15 -15.10 12.35
C TRP A 441 -14.45 -15.89 12.51
N ASP A 442 -14.94 -16.05 13.73
CA ASP A 442 -16.28 -16.56 14.01
C ASP A 442 -17.10 -15.45 14.69
N ILE A 443 -18.17 -15.02 14.02
CA ILE A 443 -19.00 -13.89 14.44
C ILE A 443 -20.45 -14.37 14.55
N THR A 444 -20.98 -14.40 15.78
CA THR A 444 -22.39 -14.77 16.00
C THR A 444 -23.22 -13.50 16.07
N VAL A 445 -24.20 -13.38 15.17
CA VAL A 445 -25.09 -12.22 15.08
C VAL A 445 -26.53 -12.65 15.32
N LYS A 446 -27.26 -11.85 16.09
CA LYS A 446 -28.68 -12.03 16.40
C LYS A 446 -29.46 -10.80 15.95
N SER A 447 -30.52 -10.99 15.17
CA SER A 447 -31.42 -9.90 14.80
C SER A 447 -32.11 -9.32 16.03
N THR A 448 -32.31 -8.00 16.07
CA THR A 448 -33.14 -7.34 17.08
C THR A 448 -34.47 -6.85 16.53
N LEU A 449 -34.82 -7.24 15.30
CA LEU A 449 -36.12 -6.90 14.70
C LEU A 449 -37.26 -7.64 15.42
N PRO A 450 -38.48 -7.05 15.50
CA PRO A 450 -39.63 -7.71 16.12
C PRO A 450 -40.04 -9.01 15.40
N LYS A 451 -39.83 -9.06 14.09
CA LYS A 451 -40.07 -10.25 13.27
C LYS A 451 -38.72 -10.82 12.85
N SER A 452 -38.53 -12.12 13.12
CA SER A 452 -37.32 -12.83 12.69
C SER A 452 -37.14 -12.70 11.18
N PRO A 453 -35.90 -12.44 10.70
CA PRO A 453 -35.57 -12.55 9.29
C PRO A 453 -35.91 -13.93 8.74
N THR A 454 -36.19 -14.01 7.44
CA THR A 454 -36.51 -15.26 6.74
C THR A 454 -35.75 -15.34 5.43
N VAL A 455 -35.61 -16.54 4.83
CA VAL A 455 -35.00 -16.72 3.50
C VAL A 455 -35.59 -15.78 2.43
N THR A 456 -36.91 -15.51 2.49
CA THR A 456 -37.61 -14.61 1.54
C THR A 456 -37.50 -13.13 1.89
N CYS A 457 -37.03 -12.78 3.08
CA CYS A 457 -36.88 -11.41 3.56
C CYS A 457 -35.72 -11.37 4.56
N PRO A 458 -34.47 -11.54 4.08
CA PRO A 458 -33.31 -11.56 4.95
C PRO A 458 -32.98 -10.14 5.42
N GLN A 459 -32.33 -10.04 6.58
CA GLN A 459 -31.74 -8.82 7.07
C GLN A 459 -30.28 -8.76 6.61
N VAL A 460 -29.93 -7.74 5.83
CA VAL A 460 -28.58 -7.57 5.28
C VAL A 460 -27.85 -6.48 6.05
N PHE A 461 -26.56 -6.68 6.31
CA PHE A 461 -25.69 -5.69 6.94
C PHE A 461 -24.22 -5.94 6.56
N THR A 462 -23.40 -4.90 6.69
CA THR A 462 -21.95 -5.01 6.50
C THR A 462 -21.26 -5.23 7.84
N VAL A 463 -20.38 -6.24 7.89
CA VAL A 463 -19.46 -6.51 9.01
C VAL A 463 -18.15 -5.76 8.75
N ARG A 464 -17.68 -5.00 9.74
CA ARG A 464 -16.41 -4.25 9.70
C ARG A 464 -15.49 -4.75 10.80
N LEU A 465 -14.33 -5.28 10.44
CA LEU A 465 -13.38 -5.90 11.38
C LEU A 465 -12.07 -5.11 11.47
N PHE A 466 -11.67 -4.79 12.69
CA PHE A 466 -10.40 -4.14 13.01
C PHE A 466 -9.68 -4.83 14.16
N ILE A 467 -8.36 -4.65 14.24
CA ILE A 467 -7.58 -5.00 15.43
C ILE A 467 -6.72 -3.81 15.86
N VAL A 468 -6.35 -3.77 17.14
CA VAL A 468 -5.42 -2.79 17.68
C VAL A 468 -4.57 -3.43 18.76
N LEU A 469 -3.33 -2.96 18.92
CA LEU A 469 -2.52 -3.32 20.09
C LEU A 469 -3.25 -2.85 21.36
N GLU A 470 -3.35 -3.69 22.39
CA GLU A 470 -4.17 -3.37 23.57
C GLU A 470 -3.76 -2.05 24.25
N THR A 471 -2.46 -1.74 24.27
CA THR A 471 -1.93 -0.48 24.82
C THR A 471 -2.32 0.76 24.01
N LEU A 472 -2.77 0.59 22.77
CA LEU A 472 -3.17 1.66 21.84
C LEU A 472 -4.68 1.70 21.61
N ILE A 473 -5.49 0.99 22.39
CA ILE A 473 -6.95 0.92 22.20
C ILE A 473 -7.62 2.30 22.10
N GLN A 474 -7.09 3.30 22.82
CA GLN A 474 -7.63 4.66 22.82
C GLN A 474 -7.17 5.51 21.63
N ASP A 475 -6.18 5.08 20.84
CA ASP A 475 -5.76 5.80 19.64
C ASP A 475 -6.55 5.32 18.41
N ARG A 476 -7.45 6.18 17.92
CA ARG A 476 -8.24 5.91 16.71
C ARG A 476 -7.39 5.61 15.48
N ASN A 477 -6.16 6.13 15.40
CA ASN A 477 -5.29 5.97 14.23
C ASN A 477 -4.47 4.68 14.29
N ALA A 478 -4.49 3.96 15.41
CA ALA A 478 -3.75 2.72 15.58
C ALA A 478 -4.54 1.47 15.14
N TRP A 479 -5.84 1.62 14.85
CA TRP A 479 -6.71 0.53 14.43
C TRP A 479 -6.39 0.07 13.00
N ILE A 480 -6.10 -1.21 12.88
CA ILE A 480 -5.74 -1.90 11.63
C ILE A 480 -7.00 -2.57 11.09
N GLU A 481 -7.42 -2.23 9.87
CA GLU A 481 -8.50 -2.92 9.16
C GLU A 481 -8.05 -4.34 8.82
N MET A 482 -8.89 -5.31 9.17
CA MET A 482 -8.64 -6.73 8.94
C MET A 482 -9.57 -7.33 7.89
N ASP A 483 -10.83 -6.91 7.86
CA ASP A 483 -11.79 -7.35 6.85
C ASP A 483 -13.03 -6.44 6.82
N LYS A 484 -13.78 -6.52 5.72
CA LYS A 484 -15.09 -5.93 5.55
C LYS A 484 -15.90 -6.70 4.51
N PHE A 485 -17.10 -7.12 4.88
CA PHE A 485 -17.95 -7.94 4.00
C PHE A 485 -19.43 -7.82 4.35
N THR A 486 -20.29 -7.92 3.35
CA THR A 486 -21.75 -7.97 3.50
C THR A 486 -22.17 -9.38 3.90
N VAL A 487 -23.07 -9.51 4.88
CA VAL A 487 -23.73 -10.77 5.23
C VAL A 487 -25.25 -10.62 5.19
N SER A 488 -25.91 -11.76 5.01
CA SER A 488 -27.36 -11.85 4.95
C SER A 488 -27.84 -12.82 6.04
N LEU A 489 -28.66 -12.32 6.95
CA LEU A 489 -29.23 -13.09 8.06
C LEU A 489 -30.67 -13.48 7.70
N ASP A 490 -30.94 -14.77 7.56
CA ASP A 490 -32.22 -15.34 7.11
C ASP A 490 -33.02 -16.05 8.22
N LYS A 491 -32.56 -15.91 9.46
CA LYS A 491 -33.15 -16.48 10.69
C LYS A 491 -32.83 -15.58 11.88
N GLN A 492 -33.32 -15.90 13.08
CA GLN A 492 -33.14 -15.02 14.24
C GLN A 492 -31.68 -14.81 14.64
N GLN A 493 -30.83 -15.83 14.48
CA GLN A 493 -29.42 -15.79 14.88
C GLN A 493 -28.61 -16.75 14.00
N ASP A 494 -27.42 -16.33 13.59
CA ASP A 494 -26.47 -17.20 12.88
C ASP A 494 -25.03 -16.92 13.29
N THR A 495 -24.12 -17.83 12.94
CA THR A 495 -22.67 -17.61 13.06
C THR A 495 -22.03 -17.59 11.69
N PHE A 496 -21.37 -16.49 11.37
CA PHE A 496 -20.61 -16.32 10.14
C PHE A 496 -19.14 -16.64 10.41
N THR A 497 -18.61 -17.62 9.70
CA THR A 497 -17.18 -17.95 9.69
C THR A 497 -16.52 -17.30 8.49
N ARG A 498 -15.42 -16.57 8.71
CA ARG A 498 -14.67 -15.87 7.66
C ARG A 498 -13.19 -16.24 7.73
N MET A 499 -12.67 -16.84 6.68
CA MET A 499 -11.27 -17.27 6.59
C MET A 499 -10.36 -16.08 6.25
N ASP A 500 -9.10 -16.17 6.68
CA ASP A 500 -8.03 -15.21 6.40
C ASP A 500 -7.88 -14.85 4.91
N LEU A 501 -7.94 -15.83 4.01
CA LEU A 501 -7.81 -15.65 2.56
C LEU A 501 -8.99 -14.91 1.93
N GLU A 502 -10.13 -14.87 2.62
CA GLU A 502 -11.31 -14.21 2.10
C GLU A 502 -11.30 -12.70 2.37
N SER A 503 -10.40 -12.20 3.22
CA SER A 503 -10.32 -10.79 3.62
C SER A 503 -10.34 -9.81 2.44
N ALA A 504 -11.17 -8.77 2.53
CA ALA A 504 -11.22 -7.66 1.57
C ALA A 504 -9.96 -6.79 1.57
N VAL A 505 -9.08 -6.95 2.56
CA VAL A 505 -7.78 -6.26 2.66
C VAL A 505 -6.68 -7.09 1.99
N ALA A 506 -6.71 -8.41 2.20
CA ALA A 506 -5.67 -9.31 1.75
C ALA A 506 -5.66 -9.49 0.23
N ARG A 507 -4.46 -9.55 -0.34
CA ARG A 507 -4.21 -9.87 -1.74
C ARG A 507 -4.78 -11.24 -2.09
N LYS A 508 -5.54 -11.32 -3.17
CA LYS A 508 -6.07 -12.60 -3.67
C LYS A 508 -4.96 -13.37 -4.40
N VAL A 509 -4.57 -14.53 -3.84
CA VAL A 509 -3.55 -15.41 -4.44
C VAL A 509 -4.17 -16.20 -5.60
N ARG A 510 -3.49 -16.26 -6.76
CA ARG A 510 -3.91 -16.98 -7.98
C ARG A 510 -4.40 -18.41 -7.69
N PRO A 511 -5.40 -18.96 -8.42
CA PRO A 511 -5.57 -18.88 -9.88
C PRO A 511 -6.67 -17.91 -10.36
N PHE A 512 -7.19 -17.06 -9.48
CA PHE A 512 -8.28 -16.14 -9.83
C PHE A 512 -7.89 -15.20 -10.97
N LYS A 513 -8.86 -15.01 -11.89
CA LYS A 513 -8.85 -14.31 -13.19
C LYS A 513 -7.59 -13.52 -13.56
N SER A 514 -7.23 -13.60 -14.84
CA SER A 514 -6.12 -12.89 -15.51
C SER A 514 -6.22 -11.35 -15.54
N ASP A 515 -6.91 -10.72 -14.60
CA ASP A 515 -6.97 -9.26 -14.49
C ASP A 515 -5.75 -8.77 -13.70
N SER A 516 -5.02 -7.83 -14.30
CA SER A 516 -3.87 -7.16 -13.71
C SER A 516 -4.24 -6.46 -12.40
N ARG A 517 -5.45 -5.90 -12.26
CA ARG A 517 -5.89 -5.20 -11.03
C ARG A 517 -6.06 -6.13 -9.83
N CYS A 518 -6.28 -7.43 -10.05
CA CYS A 518 -6.40 -8.43 -8.97
C CYS A 518 -5.09 -8.70 -8.23
N SER A 519 -3.95 -8.23 -8.76
CA SER A 519 -2.67 -8.33 -8.06
C SER A 519 -2.47 -7.24 -7.00
N CYS A 520 -3.32 -6.20 -7.00
CA CYS A 520 -3.38 -5.23 -5.92
C CYS A 520 -3.94 -5.87 -4.64
N GLY A 521 -3.23 -5.70 -3.53
CA GLY A 521 -3.76 -6.05 -2.21
C GLY A 521 -2.66 -6.19 -1.16
N TRP A 522 -3.04 -6.04 0.11
CA TRP A 522 -2.11 -6.18 1.23
C TRP A 522 -1.54 -7.61 1.27
N PRO A 523 -0.24 -7.80 1.50
CA PRO A 523 0.34 -9.14 1.51
C PRO A 523 -0.32 -10.06 2.54
N GLN A 524 -0.70 -11.27 2.11
CA GLN A 524 -1.32 -12.25 2.99
C GLN A 524 -0.45 -12.51 4.22
N ASN A 525 0.86 -12.68 4.01
CA ASN A 525 1.81 -13.00 5.06
C ASN A 525 1.98 -11.88 6.11
N LEU A 526 1.54 -10.65 5.81
CA LEU A 526 1.59 -9.48 6.70
C LEU A 526 0.19 -9.08 7.22
N MET A 527 -0.82 -9.93 7.09
CA MET A 527 -2.16 -9.64 7.60
C MET A 527 -2.16 -9.48 9.13
N LEU A 528 -1.39 -10.32 9.84
CA LEU A 528 -1.19 -10.22 11.28
C LEU A 528 0.17 -9.58 11.59
N PRO A 529 0.23 -8.64 12.57
CA PRO A 529 1.51 -8.14 13.08
C PRO A 529 2.36 -9.24 13.72
N VAL A 530 3.68 -9.07 13.78
CA VAL A 530 4.62 -10.10 14.28
C VAL A 530 4.33 -10.65 15.69
N GLY A 531 3.75 -9.88 16.61
CA GLY A 531 3.48 -10.33 17.98
C GLY A 531 4.75 -10.60 18.83
N LYS A 532 4.61 -11.36 19.92
CA LYS A 532 5.70 -11.71 20.86
C LYS A 532 5.72 -13.20 21.23
N PRO A 533 6.86 -13.76 21.66
CA PRO A 533 6.95 -15.17 22.04
C PRO A 533 5.96 -15.60 23.13
N ASP A 534 5.71 -14.73 24.12
CA ASP A 534 4.76 -14.92 25.22
C ASP A 534 3.33 -14.46 24.90
N GLY A 535 3.09 -14.06 23.65
CA GLY A 535 1.83 -13.54 23.16
C GLY A 535 1.64 -12.06 23.44
N LEU A 536 1.63 -11.25 22.38
CA LEU A 536 1.34 -9.82 22.46
C LEU A 536 -0.18 -9.60 22.45
N ALA A 537 -0.70 -8.81 23.38
CA ALA A 537 -2.13 -8.60 23.54
C ALA A 537 -2.70 -7.60 22.53
N TYR A 538 -3.79 -8.01 21.88
CA TYR A 538 -4.55 -7.22 20.92
C TYR A 538 -6.04 -7.21 21.29
N VAL A 539 -6.73 -6.18 20.81
CA VAL A 539 -8.19 -6.09 20.86
C VAL A 539 -8.72 -6.13 19.44
N ALA A 540 -9.61 -7.08 19.17
CA ALA A 540 -10.44 -7.13 17.99
C ALA A 540 -11.71 -6.31 18.19
N PHE A 541 -12.14 -5.63 17.13
CA PHE A 541 -13.36 -4.84 17.05
C PHE A 541 -14.19 -5.33 15.86
N ALA A 542 -15.47 -5.58 16.09
CA ALA A 542 -16.45 -5.80 15.03
C ALA A 542 -17.58 -4.81 15.17
N MET A 543 -18.05 -4.27 14.04
CA MET A 543 -19.24 -3.42 13.95
C MET A 543 -20.14 -3.88 12.81
N LEU A 544 -21.45 -3.89 13.05
CA LEU A 544 -22.48 -4.10 12.04
C LEU A 544 -23.06 -2.75 11.61
N THR A 545 -23.00 -2.46 10.30
CA THR A 545 -23.61 -1.28 9.71
C THR A 545 -24.80 -1.64 8.82
N ASN A 546 -25.85 -0.82 8.86
CA ASN A 546 -27.02 -0.92 7.99
C ASN A 546 -26.71 -0.33 6.60
N ASP A 547 -25.72 -0.91 5.94
CA ASP A 547 -25.31 -0.65 4.58
C ASP A 547 -24.81 -1.93 3.93
N GLU A 548 -24.70 -1.87 2.61
CA GLU A 548 -24.19 -2.95 1.78
C GLU A 548 -23.00 -2.44 0.97
N LEU A 549 -21.98 -3.28 0.85
CA LEU A 549 -20.92 -3.06 -0.11
C LEU A 549 -21.48 -3.22 -1.53
N GLY A 550 -21.03 -2.36 -2.45
CA GLY A 550 -21.27 -2.50 -3.87
C GLY A 550 -20.83 -3.90 -4.35
N GLN A 551 -21.63 -4.50 -5.23
CA GLN A 551 -21.32 -5.80 -5.77
C GLN A 551 -20.01 -5.74 -6.57
N ASP A 552 -19.02 -6.51 -6.14
CA ASP A 552 -17.88 -6.84 -6.98
C ASP A 552 -17.84 -8.34 -7.24
N SER A 553 -17.30 -8.67 -8.41
CA SER A 553 -16.75 -9.96 -8.72
C SER A 553 -15.82 -10.44 -7.59
N GLU A 554 -15.82 -11.75 -7.33
CA GLU A 554 -15.13 -12.45 -6.23
C GLU A 554 -13.59 -12.24 -6.12
N THR A 555 -13.01 -11.27 -6.83
CA THR A 555 -11.60 -11.28 -7.23
C THR A 555 -10.72 -10.14 -6.71
N HIS A 556 -11.22 -9.16 -5.96
CA HIS A 556 -10.44 -7.96 -5.60
C HIS A 556 -10.21 -7.75 -4.09
N SER A 557 -9.06 -7.14 -3.75
CA SER A 557 -8.75 -6.61 -2.42
C SER A 557 -9.37 -5.22 -2.24
N LEU A 558 -10.70 -5.22 -2.12
CA LEU A 558 -11.58 -4.04 -2.14
C LEU A 558 -11.11 -2.88 -1.24
N SER A 559 -10.63 -3.17 -0.02
CA SER A 559 -10.36 -2.13 0.98
C SER A 559 -9.25 -1.16 0.56
N PHE A 560 -8.18 -1.64 -0.08
CA PHE A 560 -7.07 -0.80 -0.50
C PHE A 560 -7.02 -0.57 -2.01
N CYS A 561 -7.74 -1.39 -2.79
CA CYS A 561 -7.61 -1.41 -4.24
C CYS A 561 -8.88 -1.05 -5.01
N GLY A 562 -10.00 -0.81 -4.30
CA GLY A 562 -11.28 -0.48 -4.93
C GLY A 562 -11.81 -1.60 -5.82
N VAL A 563 -12.62 -1.24 -6.82
CA VAL A 563 -13.23 -2.17 -7.78
C VAL A 563 -12.99 -1.74 -9.22
N GLU A 564 -13.38 -2.59 -10.17
CA GLU A 564 -13.07 -2.42 -11.60
C GLU A 564 -13.66 -1.15 -12.23
N ASN A 565 -14.86 -0.72 -11.81
CA ASN A 565 -15.58 0.42 -12.38
C ASN A 565 -15.14 1.78 -11.80
N ASP A 566 -14.04 1.82 -11.04
CA ASP A 566 -13.45 3.00 -10.40
C ASP A 566 -14.31 3.68 -9.33
N ASP A 567 -15.48 3.12 -8.99
CA ASP A 567 -16.23 3.49 -7.79
C ASP A 567 -15.61 2.80 -6.57
N TYR A 568 -15.65 3.44 -5.41
CA TYR A 568 -15.24 2.76 -4.18
C TYR A 568 -16.45 1.98 -3.62
N PRO A 569 -16.32 0.66 -3.36
CA PRO A 569 -17.47 -0.21 -3.10
C PRO A 569 -18.12 -0.01 -1.74
N ASP A 570 -17.50 0.74 -0.82
CA ASP A 570 -18.10 1.05 0.48
C ASP A 570 -18.68 2.47 0.48
N PRO A 571 -19.98 2.64 0.74
CA PRO A 571 -20.61 3.96 0.80
C PRO A 571 -20.11 4.81 1.98
N ARG A 572 -19.32 4.23 2.91
CA ARG A 572 -18.76 4.94 4.05
C ARG A 572 -17.35 5.48 3.78
N CYS A 573 -16.97 6.48 4.58
CA CYS A 573 -15.58 6.96 4.64
C CYS A 573 -14.63 5.79 4.94
N MET A 574 -13.48 5.79 4.28
CA MET A 574 -12.48 4.75 4.47
C MET A 574 -11.96 4.78 5.92
N GLY A 575 -11.94 3.61 6.57
CA GLY A 575 -11.61 3.49 7.98
C GLY A 575 -12.77 3.72 8.94
N TYR A 576 -14.02 3.82 8.46
CA TYR A 576 -15.19 3.88 9.36
C TYR A 576 -15.26 2.67 10.30
N PRO A 577 -15.43 2.85 11.62
CA PRO A 577 -15.79 4.11 12.30
C PRO A 577 -14.62 4.90 12.91
N PHE A 578 -13.37 4.52 12.68
CA PHE A 578 -12.18 5.18 13.26
C PHE A 578 -11.62 6.34 12.42
N ASN A 579 -12.20 6.58 11.24
CA ASN A 579 -11.83 7.68 10.36
C ASN A 579 -12.01 9.07 10.99
N LYS A 580 -12.99 9.21 11.90
CA LYS A 580 -13.36 10.44 12.61
C LYS A 580 -13.44 10.22 14.12
N VAL A 581 -13.44 11.31 14.89
CA VAL A 581 -13.70 11.27 16.33
C VAL A 581 -15.16 10.90 16.58
N TRP A 582 -15.42 10.08 17.61
CA TRP A 582 -16.79 9.73 18.01
C TRP A 582 -17.37 10.84 18.87
N GLU A 583 -18.62 11.24 18.63
CA GLU A 583 -19.33 12.26 19.42
C GLU A 583 -19.29 11.94 20.93
N SER A 584 -19.43 10.67 21.30
CA SER A 584 -19.36 10.22 22.69
C SER A 584 -17.99 10.51 23.33
N ARG A 585 -16.88 10.38 22.58
CA ARG A 585 -15.54 10.74 23.06
C ARG A 585 -15.33 12.24 23.10
N ALA A 586 -15.79 12.95 22.08
CA ALA A 586 -15.69 14.41 22.03
C ALA A 586 -16.39 15.09 23.22
N ASN A 587 -17.45 14.46 23.76
CA ASN A 587 -18.26 15.03 24.83
C ASN A 587 -17.92 14.56 26.24
N SER A 588 -17.13 13.50 26.44
CA SER A 588 -17.03 12.87 27.78
C SER A 588 -15.71 12.19 28.16
N ASP A 589 -14.63 12.32 27.38
CA ASP A 589 -13.35 11.61 27.59
C ASP A 589 -13.50 10.08 27.78
N ALA A 590 -14.67 9.53 27.43
CA ALA A 590 -15.00 8.14 27.65
C ALA A 590 -14.06 7.22 26.87
N SER A 591 -13.68 6.11 27.52
CA SER A 591 -12.89 5.05 26.90
C SER A 591 -13.68 4.37 25.76
N VAL A 592 -12.96 3.86 24.76
CA VAL A 592 -13.56 3.05 23.68
C VAL A 592 -14.43 1.92 24.26
N GLU A 593 -13.94 1.24 25.30
CA GLU A 593 -14.64 0.14 25.96
C GLU A 593 -15.96 0.59 26.56
N SER A 594 -15.96 1.69 27.35
CA SER A 594 -17.18 2.22 27.97
C SER A 594 -18.22 2.68 26.95
N ILE A 595 -17.78 3.15 25.78
CA ILE A 595 -18.69 3.58 24.71
C ILE A 595 -19.33 2.37 24.05
N VAL A 596 -18.54 1.32 23.79
CA VAL A 596 -18.98 0.12 23.07
C VAL A 596 -19.83 -0.81 23.94
N GLU A 597 -19.64 -0.82 25.26
CA GLU A 597 -20.33 -1.74 26.20
C GLU A 597 -21.86 -1.76 26.02
N ASN A 598 -22.47 -0.62 25.67
CA ASN A 598 -23.91 -0.48 25.49
C ASN A 598 -24.37 -0.45 24.01
N GLN A 599 -23.51 -0.86 23.07
CA GLN A 599 -23.80 -0.82 21.63
C GLN A 599 -23.95 -2.25 21.09
N PRO A 600 -25.18 -2.78 20.94
CA PRO A 600 -25.38 -4.18 20.56
C PRO A 600 -24.76 -4.53 19.21
N HIS A 601 -24.72 -3.58 18.27
CA HIS A 601 -24.14 -3.75 16.93
C HIS A 601 -22.61 -3.69 16.91
N ILE A 602 -21.94 -3.57 18.07
CA ILE A 602 -20.48 -3.49 18.19
C ILE A 602 -20.00 -4.47 19.26
N LYS A 603 -18.88 -5.16 19.00
CA LYS A 603 -18.25 -6.05 19.98
C LYS A 603 -16.74 -5.86 20.01
N LEU A 604 -16.19 -5.86 21.21
CA LEU A 604 -14.75 -6.01 21.44
C LEU A 604 -14.44 -7.44 21.89
N SER A 605 -13.32 -7.97 21.45
CA SER A 605 -12.79 -9.26 21.90
C SER A 605 -11.28 -9.19 22.07
N ARG A 606 -10.74 -9.77 23.14
CA ARG A 606 -9.30 -9.77 23.42
C ARG A 606 -8.68 -11.07 22.94
N PHE A 607 -7.52 -10.98 22.31
CA PHE A 607 -6.74 -12.13 21.86
C PHE A 607 -5.25 -11.81 21.93
N LYS A 608 -4.41 -12.84 21.72
CA LYS A 608 -2.96 -12.67 21.64
C LYS A 608 -2.39 -13.13 20.31
N ILE A 609 -1.33 -12.46 19.87
CA ILE A 609 -0.51 -12.90 18.74
C ILE A 609 0.82 -13.45 19.27
N TYR A 610 1.01 -14.75 19.09
CA TYR A 610 2.20 -15.49 19.50
C TYR A 610 3.20 -15.56 18.36
N ARG A 611 4.46 -15.20 18.64
CA ARG A 611 5.54 -15.24 17.67
C ARG A 611 6.38 -16.48 17.85
N TYR A 612 6.47 -17.28 16.80
CA TYR A 612 7.36 -18.44 16.73
C TYR A 612 8.44 -18.24 15.68
N ILE A 613 9.46 -19.08 15.73
CA ILE A 613 10.55 -19.12 14.77
C ILE A 613 10.46 -20.47 14.05
N LYS A 614 10.50 -20.44 12.72
CA LYS A 614 10.63 -21.65 11.91
C LYS A 614 11.92 -21.57 11.14
N THR A 615 12.81 -22.53 11.36
CA THR A 615 14.14 -22.58 10.74
C THR A 615 14.15 -23.41 9.46
N GLU A 616 13.10 -24.20 9.23
CA GLU A 616 12.94 -25.03 8.04
C GLU A 616 12.42 -24.17 6.88
N VAL A 617 13.15 -24.21 5.76
CA VAL A 617 12.68 -23.76 4.45
C VAL A 617 11.92 -24.95 3.87
N GLY A 618 10.64 -24.81 3.50
CA GLY A 618 9.85 -25.94 2.99
C GLY A 618 10.54 -26.64 1.81
N GLU A 619 10.46 -27.99 1.78
CA GLU A 619 10.91 -29.04 0.82
C GLU A 619 12.12 -28.86 -0.15
N ASP A 620 12.64 -27.66 -0.42
CA ASP A 620 13.83 -27.42 -1.26
C ASP A 620 15.12 -27.37 -0.41
N GLU A 621 15.50 -28.53 0.11
CA GLU A 621 16.49 -28.72 1.16
C GLU A 621 17.98 -28.59 0.76
N GLN A 622 18.34 -27.99 -0.39
CA GLN A 622 19.73 -28.09 -0.90
C GLN A 622 20.48 -26.80 -1.24
N LYS A 623 19.96 -25.60 -0.93
CA LYS A 623 20.65 -24.34 -1.32
C LYS A 623 20.98 -23.33 -0.21
N ALA A 624 20.78 -23.65 1.08
CA ALA A 624 20.65 -22.59 2.09
C ALA A 624 21.65 -22.60 3.26
N GLY A 625 22.84 -23.21 3.16
CA GLY A 625 23.81 -23.26 4.27
C GLY A 625 24.15 -21.88 4.88
N ASP A 626 24.53 -20.91 4.04
CA ASP A 626 24.89 -19.55 4.49
C ASP A 626 23.66 -18.68 4.83
N LEU A 627 22.49 -18.97 4.22
CA LEU A 627 21.23 -18.26 4.43
C LEU A 627 20.67 -18.51 5.83
N VAL A 628 20.70 -19.79 6.22
CA VAL A 628 20.33 -20.27 7.54
C VAL A 628 21.25 -19.65 8.59
N HIS A 629 22.55 -19.47 8.29
CA HIS A 629 23.50 -18.86 9.23
C HIS A 629 23.23 -17.39 9.53
N ALA A 630 22.94 -16.54 8.53
CA ALA A 630 22.66 -15.12 8.77
C ALA A 630 21.34 -14.90 9.53
N PHE A 631 20.30 -15.67 9.17
CA PHE A 631 19.04 -15.72 9.92
C PHE A 631 19.29 -16.17 11.36
N HIS A 632 20.01 -17.27 11.58
CA HIS A 632 20.37 -17.72 12.93
C HIS A 632 21.21 -16.71 13.70
N THR A 633 22.11 -15.99 13.04
CA THR A 633 22.94 -14.96 13.68
C THR A 633 22.07 -13.82 14.17
N TRP A 634 21.17 -13.31 13.32
CA TRP A 634 20.19 -12.31 13.70
C TRP A 634 19.31 -12.80 14.86
N MET A 635 18.80 -14.03 14.77
CA MET A 635 17.96 -14.64 15.81
C MET A 635 18.69 -14.86 17.14
N ASN A 636 19.93 -15.37 17.12
CA ASN A 636 20.73 -15.59 18.32
C ASN A 636 20.98 -14.29 19.07
N VAL A 637 21.23 -13.20 18.33
CA VAL A 637 21.39 -11.87 18.93
C VAL A 637 20.08 -11.40 19.57
N LEU A 638 18.95 -11.56 18.89
CA LEU A 638 17.64 -11.18 19.42
C LEU A 638 17.24 -11.95 20.68
N GLU A 639 17.63 -13.22 20.77
CA GLU A 639 17.39 -14.06 21.94
C GLU A 639 18.43 -13.86 23.05
N GLY A 640 19.39 -12.94 22.88
CA GLY A 640 20.48 -12.71 23.84
C GLY A 640 21.43 -13.90 23.98
N LYS A 641 21.38 -14.86 23.06
CA LYS A 641 22.28 -16.01 22.99
C LYS A 641 23.62 -15.51 22.47
N LYS A 642 24.59 -15.29 23.36
CA LYS A 642 25.99 -15.04 22.96
C LYS A 642 26.46 -16.23 22.13
N GLY A 643 26.94 -15.95 20.91
CA GLY A 643 27.26 -16.95 19.90
C GLY A 643 28.12 -18.10 20.42
N SER A 644 27.71 -19.32 20.05
CA SER A 644 28.55 -20.52 20.04
C SER A 644 29.32 -20.61 18.73
#